data_AF-A0A9W8HDK1-F1
#
_entry.id   AF-A0A9W8HDK1-F1
#
_cell.length_a   1.000
_cell.length_b   1.000
_cell.length_c   1.000
_cell.angle_alpha   90.00
_cell.angle_beta   90.00
_cell.angle_gamma   90.00
#
_symmetry.space_group_name_H-M   'P 1'
#
loop_
_entity.id
_entity.type
_entity.pdbx_description
1 polymer ?
#
loop_
_entity_poly.entity_id
_entity_poly.type
_entity_poly.pdbx_seq_one_letter_code
_entity_poly.pdbx_strand_id
1 'polypeptide(L)'
;MSGGGSVVPTSPPRSSPNILVTGTPGTGKTTTAEMVALAAGLEKVTVGELVKERGLHDGYNDEFDTYWLNEDKVVDEMEEMMAGGGMCVDFHTCGFFPERWFDLVVVLRAETNNIYDRLEGRGYKQNKIQENVECEIMQVVLDEARESYKADIVMELPSNTVEDMEANVDKIVAFVEHPPAEASPVQAQLPRLSPEFVAEHYPAGVGVVHVDLLHRHGERTPLAHYIPGAMPRHWNFCARGNRLHRDFLRALDLHTGSSGNDEQWRPTIFEKDRGGGRGPSFLFAGGPAVQDPGDVTRSSEATCGFGQLTDVGRQSMTALGAHMRALYVDALGVLPAAVQPGSSDAVRLRSTAQTRAVESLLHTLGGLYPDAAGDGPLFRVGVRPPGRESLVPDFGCAAMVREYTRLNALARDRHSAEHEALCRDVLAIPALRSFFSGQLRDFRPHAATSLMDALAPMRAHGLPLPDGVDDALLARIVRLAATEVLYSGRMSAALARLQAGQLLHEISGNMAHAVAADRASNKGGPGRPQLSIYSGHDTTLAPLLAAFCHDPAQPAPHTAPIGFSWPAYASSMRIELLRDTAAPAPAIQPGWAQDQAETAPDPAQIPPARRIRPAGVPASLGARGYYVRVWHDDRAVVLPACRDPGAHHTRLGPAVCTLDGFFAQIARFAATPGESRRECCRPPAEPSRPARDAVH
;
A
#
# COMPACT_ATOMS: atom_id res chain seq x y z
N MET A 1 -14.24 -0.32 -43.32
CA MET A 1 -12.79 -0.11 -43.17
C MET A 1 -12.47 -0.29 -41.69
N SER A 2 -11.69 -1.33 -41.42
CA SER A 2 -11.36 -1.89 -40.12
C SER A 2 -10.20 -1.11 -39.48
N GLY A 3 -10.46 -0.45 -38.35
CA GLY A 3 -9.43 0.07 -37.46
C GLY A 3 -9.12 -0.96 -36.39
N GLY A 4 -8.17 -1.86 -36.67
CA GLY A 4 -7.62 -2.78 -35.69
C GLY A 4 -6.64 -2.02 -34.79
N GLY A 5 -7.04 -1.78 -33.54
CA GLY A 5 -6.09 -1.40 -32.49
C GLY A 5 -5.20 -2.60 -32.20
N SER A 6 -3.92 -2.49 -32.57
CA SER A 6 -2.90 -3.48 -32.22
C SER A 6 -2.81 -3.60 -30.70
N VAL A 7 -3.06 -4.81 -30.20
CA VAL A 7 -2.79 -5.18 -28.82
C VAL A 7 -1.26 -5.23 -28.68
N VAL A 8 -0.68 -4.29 -27.92
CA VAL A 8 0.76 -4.29 -27.62
C VAL A 8 1.08 -5.58 -26.84
N PRO A 9 1.93 -6.47 -27.35
CA PRO A 9 2.33 -7.67 -26.62
C PRO A 9 3.18 -7.25 -25.42
N THR A 10 2.86 -7.79 -24.24
CA THR A 10 3.70 -7.62 -23.06
C THR A 10 4.93 -8.52 -23.22
N SER A 11 6.10 -7.92 -23.33
CA SER A 11 7.38 -8.60 -23.37
C SER A 11 7.57 -9.45 -22.09
N PRO A 12 8.28 -10.59 -22.18
CA PRO A 12 8.59 -11.42 -21.00
C PRO A 12 9.35 -10.61 -19.92
N PRO A 13 9.26 -10.99 -18.64
CA PRO A 13 9.97 -10.30 -17.56
C PRO A 13 11.49 -10.34 -17.79
N ARG A 14 12.15 -9.20 -17.59
CA ARG A 14 13.59 -9.01 -17.83
C ARG A 14 14.42 -9.71 -16.77
N SER A 15 15.61 -10.17 -17.16
CA SER A 15 16.53 -10.89 -16.27
C SER A 15 17.44 -9.98 -15.43
N SER A 16 17.53 -8.69 -15.79
CA SER A 16 18.35 -7.66 -15.15
C SER A 16 17.70 -6.28 -15.37
N PRO A 17 17.82 -5.30 -14.45
CA PRO A 17 17.16 -4.01 -14.60
C PRO A 17 17.76 -3.17 -15.74
N ASN A 18 16.92 -2.29 -16.31
CA ASN A 18 17.34 -1.23 -17.21
C ASN A 18 17.35 0.11 -16.48
N ILE A 19 18.44 0.86 -16.61
CA ILE A 19 18.66 2.14 -15.94
C ILE A 19 18.76 3.24 -17.00
N LEU A 20 18.04 4.34 -16.81
CA LEU A 20 18.23 5.57 -17.57
C LEU A 20 18.98 6.59 -16.72
N VAL A 21 20.07 7.15 -17.23
CA VAL A 21 20.79 8.28 -16.63
C VAL A 21 20.55 9.51 -17.50
N THR A 22 19.73 10.44 -17.01
CA THR A 22 19.33 11.68 -17.67
C THR A 22 19.72 12.92 -16.88
N GLY A 23 19.47 14.11 -17.44
CA GLY A 23 19.83 15.41 -16.90
C GLY A 23 20.33 16.37 -17.98
N THR A 24 20.46 17.65 -17.64
CA THR A 24 20.93 18.69 -18.56
C THR A 24 22.35 18.40 -19.07
N PRO A 25 22.70 18.68 -20.34
CA PRO A 25 24.09 18.63 -20.79
C PRO A 25 25.05 19.38 -19.84
N GLY A 26 26.13 18.73 -19.41
CA GLY A 26 27.06 19.25 -18.40
C GLY A 26 26.92 18.63 -16.99
N THR A 27 25.87 17.88 -16.71
CA THR A 27 25.64 17.24 -15.39
C THR A 27 26.45 15.97 -15.14
N GLY A 28 27.17 15.44 -16.13
CA GLY A 28 28.06 14.27 -15.95
C GLY A 28 27.46 12.91 -16.35
N LYS A 29 26.26 12.86 -16.95
CA LYS A 29 25.55 11.64 -17.37
C LYS A 29 26.43 10.52 -17.94
N THR A 30 27.16 10.81 -19.01
CA THR A 30 27.92 9.81 -19.76
C THR A 30 29.00 9.15 -18.90
N THR A 31 29.62 9.90 -17.99
CA THR A 31 30.63 9.38 -17.06
C THR A 31 29.96 8.55 -15.96
N THR A 32 28.88 9.04 -15.35
CA THR A 32 28.13 8.29 -14.33
C THR A 32 27.58 6.98 -14.88
N ALA A 33 26.96 7.00 -16.07
CA ALA A 33 26.43 5.83 -16.74
C ALA A 33 27.51 4.78 -17.05
N GLU A 34 28.72 5.23 -17.40
CA GLU A 34 29.86 4.33 -17.63
C GLU A 34 30.34 3.65 -16.35
N MET A 35 30.45 4.41 -15.26
CA MET A 35 30.84 3.86 -13.96
C MET A 35 29.79 2.88 -13.43
N VAL A 36 28.50 3.22 -13.56
CA VAL A 36 27.38 2.33 -13.20
C VAL A 36 27.41 1.06 -14.03
N ALA A 37 27.53 1.17 -15.35
CA ALA A 37 27.55 0.02 -16.24
C ALA A 37 28.69 -0.95 -15.88
N LEU A 38 29.88 -0.41 -15.64
CA LEU A 38 31.04 -1.19 -15.23
C LEU A 38 30.87 -1.86 -13.87
N ALA A 39 30.41 -1.11 -12.86
CA ALA A 39 30.29 -1.61 -11.49
C ALA A 39 29.14 -2.63 -11.33
N ALA A 40 28.02 -2.42 -12.04
CA ALA A 40 26.83 -3.25 -11.92
C ALA A 40 26.73 -4.36 -13.00
N GLY A 41 27.68 -4.42 -13.93
CA GLY A 41 27.68 -5.41 -15.01
C GLY A 41 26.57 -5.19 -16.06
N LEU A 42 26.20 -3.93 -16.32
CA LEU A 42 25.21 -3.55 -17.33
C LEU A 42 25.89 -3.17 -18.65
N GLU A 43 25.16 -3.25 -19.77
CA GLU A 43 25.60 -2.78 -21.07
C GLU A 43 25.27 -1.29 -21.24
N LYS A 44 26.30 -0.46 -21.49
CA LYS A 44 26.13 1.00 -21.65
C LYS A 44 25.63 1.34 -23.05
N VAL A 45 24.64 2.23 -23.14
CA VAL A 45 24.17 2.80 -24.41
C VAL A 45 24.15 4.32 -24.32
N THR A 46 25.04 4.97 -25.08
CA THR A 46 25.03 6.42 -25.24
C THR A 46 24.19 6.77 -26.46
N VAL A 47 22.93 7.18 -26.24
CA VAL A 47 21.95 7.38 -27.33
C VAL A 47 22.42 8.44 -28.32
N GLY A 48 23.12 9.47 -27.84
CA GLY A 48 23.69 10.51 -28.71
C GLY A 48 24.74 9.99 -29.70
N GLU A 49 25.44 8.91 -29.38
CA GLU A 49 26.38 8.24 -30.29
C GLU A 49 25.62 7.31 -31.24
N LEU A 50 24.68 6.52 -30.71
CA LEU A 50 23.83 5.63 -31.50
C LEU A 50 23.09 6.38 -32.62
N VAL A 51 22.53 7.56 -32.32
CA VAL A 51 21.85 8.42 -33.30
C VAL A 51 22.77 8.82 -34.45
N LYS A 52 24.05 9.11 -34.17
CA LYS A 52 25.04 9.49 -35.19
C LYS A 52 25.46 8.29 -36.03
N GLU A 53 25.75 7.16 -35.38
CA GLU A 53 26.26 5.96 -36.05
C GLU A 53 25.22 5.30 -36.96
N ARG A 54 23.95 5.31 -36.52
CA ARG A 54 22.84 4.66 -37.24
C ARG A 54 22.02 5.65 -38.08
N GLY A 55 22.32 6.94 -38.04
CA GLY A 55 21.60 7.97 -38.80
C GLY A 55 20.14 8.15 -38.36
N LEU A 56 19.87 8.09 -37.06
CA LEU A 56 18.53 8.14 -36.46
C LEU A 56 18.05 9.59 -36.26
N HIS A 57 18.22 10.41 -37.29
CA HIS A 57 17.93 11.84 -37.28
C HIS A 57 17.36 12.31 -38.63
N ASP A 58 16.70 13.46 -38.64
CA ASP A 58 16.10 14.04 -39.85
C ASP A 58 16.89 15.25 -40.39
N GLY A 59 18.12 15.46 -39.89
CA GLY A 59 19.06 16.45 -40.40
C GLY A 59 19.99 16.98 -39.33
N TYR A 60 20.93 17.84 -39.72
CA TYR A 60 21.83 18.54 -38.81
C TYR A 60 21.47 20.01 -38.71
N ASN A 61 21.57 20.58 -37.52
CA ASN A 61 21.38 22.00 -37.25
C ASN A 61 22.73 22.66 -36.96
N ASP A 62 23.26 23.42 -37.92
CA ASP A 62 24.54 24.12 -37.82
C ASP A 62 24.56 25.25 -36.77
N GLU A 63 23.40 25.84 -36.46
CA GLU A 63 23.27 26.95 -35.50
C GLU A 63 23.44 26.46 -34.06
N PHE A 64 22.83 25.33 -33.73
CA PHE A 64 22.84 24.72 -32.40
C PHE A 64 23.83 23.55 -32.26
N ASP A 65 24.50 23.20 -33.37
CA ASP A 65 25.51 22.14 -33.44
C ASP A 65 24.95 20.81 -32.89
N THR A 66 23.78 20.40 -33.42
CA THR A 66 23.03 19.23 -32.96
C THR A 66 22.22 18.60 -34.10
N TYR A 67 21.86 17.34 -33.96
CA TYR A 67 20.97 16.64 -34.90
C TYR A 67 19.51 16.86 -34.53
N TRP A 68 18.64 16.98 -35.53
CA TRP A 68 17.20 16.86 -35.35
C TRP A 68 16.85 15.40 -35.11
N LEU A 69 16.73 15.04 -33.84
CA LEU A 69 16.42 13.67 -33.42
C LEU A 69 15.13 13.17 -34.07
N ASN A 70 15.16 11.95 -34.60
CA ASN A 70 13.94 11.26 -35.00
C ASN A 70 13.61 10.23 -33.93
N GLU A 71 12.69 10.58 -33.02
CA GLU A 71 12.34 9.79 -31.85
C GLU A 71 11.84 8.39 -32.24
N ASP A 72 10.99 8.27 -33.27
CA ASP A 72 10.46 6.99 -33.74
C ASP A 72 11.58 6.04 -34.19
N LYS A 73 12.56 6.53 -34.97
CA LYS A 73 13.70 5.72 -35.41
C LYS A 73 14.56 5.26 -34.24
N VAL A 74 14.72 6.08 -33.21
CA VAL A 74 15.47 5.71 -31.99
C VAL A 74 14.73 4.64 -31.22
N VAL A 75 13.41 4.81 -31.05
CA VAL A 75 12.57 3.85 -30.36
C VAL A 75 12.58 2.49 -31.08
N ASP A 76 12.41 2.50 -32.41
CA ASP A 76 12.43 1.29 -33.24
C ASP A 76 13.78 0.54 -33.16
N GLU A 77 14.91 1.26 -33.21
CA GLU A 77 16.24 0.65 -33.12
C GLU A 77 16.52 0.06 -31.73
N MET A 78 16.04 0.71 -30.66
CA MET A 78 16.34 0.30 -29.29
C MET A 78 15.33 -0.71 -28.72
N GLU A 79 14.19 -0.96 -29.35
CA GLU A 79 13.12 -1.82 -28.81
C GLU A 79 13.62 -3.25 -28.47
N GLU A 80 14.33 -3.89 -29.40
CA GLU A 80 14.86 -5.24 -29.18
C GLU A 80 15.97 -5.26 -28.12
N MET A 81 16.82 -4.22 -28.12
CA MET A 81 17.93 -4.06 -27.16
C MET A 81 17.40 -3.93 -25.72
N MET A 82 16.34 -3.15 -25.52
CA MET A 82 15.76 -2.89 -24.21
C MET A 82 14.89 -4.05 -23.69
N ALA A 83 14.49 -4.98 -24.54
CA ALA A 83 13.62 -6.10 -24.18
C ALA A 83 14.29 -7.12 -23.24
N GLY A 84 15.61 -7.32 -23.34
CA GLY A 84 16.35 -8.33 -22.57
C GLY A 84 16.66 -7.94 -21.11
N GLY A 85 16.71 -6.64 -20.83
CA GLY A 85 17.20 -6.11 -19.55
C GLY A 85 18.72 -5.96 -19.51
N GLY A 86 19.24 -5.34 -18.45
CA GLY A 86 20.67 -5.19 -18.24
C GLY A 86 21.30 -3.99 -18.93
N MET A 87 20.51 -2.99 -19.32
CA MET A 87 21.00 -1.81 -20.05
C MET A 87 21.20 -0.61 -19.12
N CYS A 88 22.27 0.16 -19.33
CA CYS A 88 22.47 1.48 -18.73
C CYS A 88 22.51 2.54 -19.83
N VAL A 89 21.42 3.25 -20.01
CA VAL A 89 21.22 4.20 -21.11
C VAL A 89 21.53 5.62 -20.62
N ASP A 90 22.27 6.41 -21.40
CA ASP A 90 22.43 7.85 -21.14
C ASP A 90 21.92 8.72 -22.31
N PHE A 91 21.06 9.68 -21.97
CA PHE A 91 20.58 10.72 -22.89
C PHE A 91 20.04 11.93 -22.13
N HIS A 92 19.77 13.04 -22.82
CA HIS A 92 19.32 14.29 -22.18
C HIS A 92 17.82 14.55 -22.29
N THR A 93 17.17 14.01 -23.33
CA THR A 93 15.72 14.03 -23.51
C THR A 93 15.19 12.65 -23.15
N CYS A 94 14.22 12.57 -22.24
CA CYS A 94 13.80 11.29 -21.69
C CYS A 94 12.32 10.96 -21.92
N GLY A 95 11.50 11.93 -22.35
CA GLY A 95 10.05 11.76 -22.39
C GLY A 95 9.52 10.90 -23.53
N PHE A 96 10.30 10.70 -24.60
CA PHE A 96 9.87 9.91 -25.75
C PHE A 96 10.15 8.41 -25.61
N PHE A 97 11.02 8.01 -24.68
CA PHE A 97 11.25 6.59 -24.45
C PHE A 97 10.00 5.96 -23.81
N PRO A 98 9.64 4.73 -24.20
CA PRO A 98 8.53 4.06 -23.54
C PRO A 98 8.78 3.82 -22.05
N GLU A 99 7.84 4.25 -21.20
CA GLU A 99 7.89 4.11 -19.74
C GLU A 99 8.28 2.67 -19.30
N ARG A 100 7.82 1.65 -20.03
CA ARG A 100 8.09 0.24 -19.74
C ARG A 100 9.57 -0.14 -19.81
N TRP A 101 10.42 0.63 -20.48
CA TRP A 101 11.81 0.26 -20.74
C TRP A 101 12.70 0.32 -19.52
N PHE A 102 12.38 1.16 -18.53
CA PHE A 102 13.28 1.44 -17.41
C PHE A 102 12.70 1.02 -16.06
N ASP A 103 13.57 0.47 -15.23
CA ASP A 103 13.28 0.10 -13.84
C ASP A 103 13.74 1.20 -12.87
N LEU A 104 14.69 2.05 -13.31
CA LEU A 104 15.14 3.26 -12.61
C LEU A 104 15.47 4.36 -13.63
N VAL A 105 15.04 5.59 -13.33
CA VAL A 105 15.35 6.81 -14.08
C VAL A 105 16.08 7.78 -13.15
N VAL A 106 17.38 7.91 -13.35
CA VAL A 106 18.26 8.79 -12.58
C VAL A 106 18.35 10.15 -13.27
N VAL A 107 17.95 11.22 -12.59
CA VAL A 107 18.07 12.60 -13.07
C VAL A 107 19.21 13.28 -12.34
N LEU A 108 20.32 13.52 -13.04
CA LEU A 108 21.48 14.25 -12.49
C LEU A 108 21.26 15.76 -12.55
N ARG A 109 21.47 16.43 -11.43
CA ARG A 109 21.37 17.89 -11.25
C ARG A 109 22.71 18.49 -10.87
N ALA A 110 23.03 19.68 -11.33
CA ALA A 110 24.27 20.36 -10.98
C ALA A 110 24.07 21.87 -10.84
N GLU A 111 24.88 22.50 -10.00
CA GLU A 111 24.95 23.95 -9.90
C GLU A 111 25.32 24.56 -11.26
N THR A 112 24.68 25.67 -11.60
CA THR A 112 24.81 26.32 -12.91
C THR A 112 26.24 26.71 -13.24
N ASN A 113 27.03 27.13 -12.24
CA ASN A 113 28.46 27.43 -12.42
C ASN A 113 29.24 26.19 -12.88
N ASN A 114 28.96 25.02 -12.29
CA ASN A 114 29.61 23.78 -12.68
C ASN A 114 29.23 23.38 -14.10
N ILE A 115 27.98 23.57 -14.51
CA ILE A 115 27.54 23.32 -15.89
C ILE A 115 28.26 24.27 -16.84
N TYR A 116 28.31 25.56 -16.53
CA TYR A 116 29.02 26.56 -17.33
C TYR A 116 30.48 26.17 -17.55
N ASP A 117 31.22 25.95 -16.47
CA ASP A 117 32.66 25.63 -16.52
C ASP A 117 32.92 24.33 -17.29
N ARG A 118 32.07 23.30 -17.11
CA ARG A 118 32.20 22.01 -17.81
C ARG A 118 31.90 22.13 -19.30
N LEU A 119 30.91 22.92 -19.70
CA LEU A 119 30.57 23.12 -21.11
C LEU A 119 31.57 24.05 -21.81
N GLU A 120 32.03 25.10 -21.14
CA GLU A 120 33.11 25.97 -21.63
C GLU A 120 34.41 25.18 -21.83
N GLY A 121 34.78 24.34 -20.86
CA GLY A 121 35.94 23.45 -20.96
C GLY A 121 35.86 22.44 -22.12
N ARG A 122 34.65 22.15 -22.63
CA ARG A 122 34.41 21.31 -23.81
C ARG A 122 34.40 22.10 -25.13
N GLY A 123 34.60 23.42 -25.09
CA GLY A 123 34.63 24.29 -26.26
C GLY A 123 33.26 24.60 -26.85
N TYR A 124 32.18 24.50 -26.06
CA TYR A 124 30.83 24.84 -26.53
C TYR A 124 30.73 26.35 -26.80
N LYS A 125 29.94 26.74 -27.81
CA LYS A 125 29.66 28.15 -28.10
C LYS A 125 28.82 28.77 -26.97
N GLN A 126 29.02 30.06 -26.69
CA GLN A 126 28.37 30.76 -25.58
C GLN A 126 26.84 30.71 -25.61
N ASN A 127 26.21 30.76 -26.79
CA ASN A 127 24.75 30.60 -26.94
C ASN A 127 24.27 29.24 -26.45
N LYS A 128 24.99 28.16 -26.80
CA LYS A 128 24.68 26.79 -26.36
C LYS A 128 24.92 26.59 -24.87
N ILE A 129 25.96 27.22 -24.31
CA ILE A 129 26.20 27.19 -22.86
C ILE A 129 25.04 27.86 -22.12
N GLN A 130 24.64 29.06 -22.55
CA GLN A 130 23.55 29.82 -21.94
C GLN A 130 22.23 29.04 -21.97
N GLU A 131 21.88 28.45 -23.12
CA GLU A 131 20.68 27.62 -23.26
C GLU A 131 20.65 26.44 -22.28
N ASN A 132 21.77 25.74 -22.12
CA ASN A 132 21.85 24.60 -21.18
C ASN A 132 21.83 25.06 -19.71
N VAL A 133 22.46 26.19 -19.39
CA VAL A 133 22.37 26.77 -18.04
C VAL A 133 20.93 27.18 -17.72
N GLU A 134 20.22 27.79 -18.68
CA GLU A 134 18.79 28.14 -18.53
C GLU A 134 17.91 26.89 -18.39
N CYS A 135 18.17 25.85 -19.18
CA CYS A 135 17.49 24.56 -19.07
C CYS A 135 17.62 23.95 -17.67
N GLU A 136 18.80 24.01 -17.05
CA GLU A 136 19.02 23.55 -15.68
C GLU A 136 18.29 24.41 -14.64
N ILE A 137 18.32 25.74 -14.81
CA ILE A 137 17.61 26.68 -13.92
C ILE A 137 16.11 26.37 -13.93
N MET A 138 15.55 26.13 -15.11
CA MET A 138 14.14 25.83 -15.34
C MET A 138 13.77 24.38 -15.06
N GLN A 139 14.74 23.52 -14.71
CA GLN A 139 14.55 22.11 -14.36
C GLN A 139 13.88 21.26 -15.44
N VAL A 140 14.03 21.64 -16.71
CA VAL A 140 13.26 21.07 -17.83
C VAL A 140 13.35 19.54 -17.87
N VAL A 141 14.54 18.98 -17.72
CA VAL A 141 14.75 17.51 -17.77
C VAL A 141 14.18 16.79 -16.56
N LEU A 142 14.18 17.43 -15.38
CA LEU A 142 13.59 16.85 -14.18
C LEU A 142 12.06 16.80 -14.28
N ASP A 143 11.46 17.88 -14.78
CA ASP A 143 10.02 17.94 -14.98
C ASP A 143 9.58 16.96 -16.07
N GLU A 144 10.31 16.87 -17.19
CA GLU A 144 10.07 15.87 -18.24
C GLU A 144 10.12 14.43 -17.69
N ALA A 145 11.11 14.11 -16.85
CA ALA A 145 11.22 12.79 -16.22
C ALA A 145 10.03 12.51 -15.27
N ARG A 146 9.61 13.50 -14.48
CA ARG A 146 8.47 13.36 -13.55
C ARG A 146 7.12 13.21 -14.26
N GLU A 147 6.98 13.81 -15.44
CA GLU A 147 5.77 13.71 -16.25
C GLU A 147 5.69 12.40 -17.04
N SER A 148 6.84 11.85 -17.43
CA SER A 148 6.92 10.69 -18.34
C SER A 148 7.04 9.34 -17.60
N TYR A 149 7.51 9.35 -16.35
CA TYR A 149 7.78 8.14 -15.58
C TYR A 149 7.08 8.13 -14.22
N LYS A 150 6.92 6.94 -13.63
CA LYS A 150 6.36 6.81 -12.28
C LYS A 150 7.26 7.47 -11.25
N ALA A 151 6.66 8.18 -10.31
CA ALA A 151 7.39 8.88 -9.26
C ALA A 151 8.30 7.98 -8.41
N ASP A 152 8.00 6.68 -8.30
CA ASP A 152 8.78 5.72 -7.50
C ASP A 152 10.03 5.18 -8.20
N ILE A 153 10.18 5.39 -9.51
CA ILE A 153 11.38 5.02 -10.28
C ILE A 153 12.24 6.22 -10.67
N VAL A 154 11.77 7.45 -10.43
CA VAL A 154 12.55 8.68 -10.72
C VAL A 154 13.39 9.07 -9.50
N MET A 155 14.72 9.09 -9.68
CA MET A 155 15.69 9.40 -8.63
C MET A 155 16.49 10.65 -9.02
N GLU A 156 16.25 11.76 -8.32
CA GLU A 156 17.01 13.00 -8.47
C GLU A 156 18.31 12.93 -7.65
N LEU A 157 19.46 13.16 -8.29
CA LEU A 157 20.78 13.07 -7.66
C LEU A 157 21.66 14.31 -7.96
N PRO A 158 22.34 14.88 -6.96
CA PRO A 158 23.31 15.96 -7.17
C PRO A 158 24.56 15.44 -7.89
N SER A 159 25.21 16.27 -8.70
CA SER A 159 26.40 15.94 -9.49
C SER A 159 27.36 17.13 -9.60
N ASN A 160 27.74 17.68 -8.46
CA ASN A 160 28.61 18.85 -8.36
C ASN A 160 30.08 18.46 -8.19
N THR A 161 30.32 17.41 -7.42
CA THR A 161 31.64 16.96 -7.01
C THR A 161 31.94 15.53 -7.49
N VAL A 162 33.19 15.09 -7.34
CA VAL A 162 33.57 13.69 -7.61
C VAL A 162 32.94 12.76 -6.57
N GLU A 163 32.89 13.22 -5.32
CA GLU A 163 32.26 12.51 -4.20
C GLU A 163 30.76 12.30 -4.44
N ASP A 164 30.06 13.29 -5.02
CA ASP A 164 28.67 13.11 -5.46
C ASP A 164 28.56 11.98 -6.49
N MET A 165 29.47 11.95 -7.47
CA MET A 165 29.46 10.94 -8.52
C MET A 165 29.71 9.53 -7.96
N GLU A 166 30.70 9.36 -7.08
CA GLU A 166 30.97 8.09 -6.40
C GLU A 166 29.76 7.62 -5.58
N ALA A 167 29.18 8.51 -4.77
CA ALA A 167 27.99 8.19 -3.98
C ALA A 167 26.77 7.85 -4.85
N ASN A 168 26.65 8.49 -6.01
CA ASN A 168 25.58 8.19 -6.97
C ASN A 168 25.77 6.81 -7.59
N VAL A 169 27.00 6.46 -8.00
CA VAL A 169 27.32 5.13 -8.52
C VAL A 169 26.99 4.07 -7.49
N ASP A 170 27.39 4.25 -6.22
CA ASP A 170 27.08 3.30 -5.15
C ASP A 170 25.57 3.12 -4.94
N LYS A 171 24.79 4.21 -4.97
CA LYS A 171 23.32 4.14 -4.85
C LYS A 171 22.68 3.37 -6.01
N ILE A 172 23.15 3.61 -7.23
CA ILE A 172 22.59 2.97 -8.43
C ILE A 172 23.01 1.50 -8.49
N VAL A 173 24.25 1.17 -8.14
CA VAL A 173 24.72 -0.22 -8.04
C VAL A 173 23.97 -0.97 -6.94
N ALA A 174 23.76 -0.35 -5.78
CA ALA A 174 22.94 -0.94 -4.72
C ALA A 174 21.51 -1.21 -5.20
N PHE A 175 20.93 -0.34 -6.02
CA PHE A 175 19.65 -0.60 -6.69
C PHE A 175 19.74 -1.77 -7.67
N VAL A 176 20.83 -1.94 -8.42
CA VAL A 176 20.95 -3.05 -9.38
C VAL A 176 21.16 -4.40 -8.68
N GLU A 177 21.97 -4.44 -7.61
CA GLU A 177 22.23 -5.64 -6.82
C GLU A 177 21.05 -6.03 -5.92
N HIS A 178 20.40 -5.03 -5.36
CA HIS A 178 19.23 -5.16 -4.50
C HIS A 178 18.12 -4.29 -5.08
N PRO A 179 17.59 -4.66 -6.27
CA PRO A 179 16.44 -3.95 -6.82
C PRO A 179 15.39 -3.92 -5.70
N PRO A 180 14.73 -2.78 -5.46
CA PRO A 180 13.63 -2.75 -4.52
C PRO A 180 12.75 -3.89 -4.95
N ALA A 181 12.71 -4.95 -4.13
CA ALA A 181 12.04 -6.19 -4.50
C ALA A 181 10.69 -5.74 -5.02
N GLU A 182 10.29 -6.17 -6.23
CA GLU A 182 8.90 -5.98 -6.66
C GLU A 182 8.07 -6.29 -5.44
N ALA A 183 7.42 -5.26 -4.87
CA ALA A 183 6.97 -5.32 -3.48
C ALA A 183 6.20 -6.63 -3.34
N SER A 184 6.72 -7.55 -2.51
CA SER A 184 6.27 -8.94 -2.57
C SER A 184 4.75 -8.93 -2.58
N PRO A 185 4.08 -9.49 -3.61
CA PRO A 185 2.64 -9.33 -3.76
C PRO A 185 1.88 -9.97 -2.59
N VAL A 186 2.60 -10.72 -1.73
CA VAL A 186 2.07 -11.51 -0.64
C VAL A 186 2.61 -11.10 0.74
N GLN A 187 3.72 -10.35 0.84
CA GLN A 187 4.30 -9.91 2.12
C GLN A 187 4.59 -8.41 2.11
N ALA A 188 4.09 -7.70 3.12
CA ALA A 188 4.39 -6.28 3.28
C ALA A 188 5.87 -6.08 3.61
N GLN A 189 6.46 -5.05 3.03
CA GLN A 189 7.84 -4.65 3.31
C GLN A 189 7.80 -3.30 4.01
N LEU A 190 8.44 -3.24 5.19
CA LEU A 190 8.61 -1.99 5.91
C LEU A 190 9.94 -1.37 5.46
N PRO A 191 9.96 -0.11 5.02
CA PRO A 191 11.20 0.56 4.67
C PRO A 191 12.08 0.71 5.91
N ARG A 192 13.38 0.84 5.66
CA ARG A 192 14.33 1.19 6.72
C ARG A 192 14.07 2.64 7.16
N LEU A 193 13.84 2.84 8.45
CA LEU A 193 13.78 4.19 9.02
C LEU A 193 15.20 4.76 9.07
N SER A 194 15.46 5.80 8.28
CA SER A 194 16.71 6.56 8.33
C SER A 194 16.50 7.92 8.99
N PRO A 195 17.57 8.56 9.50
CA PRO A 195 17.48 9.94 9.99
C PRO A 195 16.91 10.91 8.94
N GLU A 196 17.23 10.70 7.65
CA GLU A 196 16.73 11.50 6.53
C GLU A 196 15.23 11.31 6.36
N PHE A 197 14.72 10.08 6.41
CA PHE A 197 13.29 9.78 6.39
C PHE A 197 12.56 10.50 7.53
N VAL A 198 13.12 10.48 8.73
CA VAL A 198 12.52 11.15 9.89
C VAL A 198 12.53 12.67 9.69
N ALA A 199 13.64 13.25 9.22
CA ALA A 199 13.75 14.69 8.97
C ALA A 199 12.81 15.18 7.87
N GLU A 200 12.65 14.40 6.80
CA GLU A 200 11.76 14.71 5.67
C GLU A 200 10.29 14.68 6.10
N HIS A 201 9.88 13.65 6.84
CA HIS A 201 8.46 13.43 7.16
C HIS A 201 8.03 14.02 8.51
N TYR A 202 8.94 14.36 9.40
CA TYR A 202 8.65 14.93 10.71
C TYR A 202 9.56 16.15 11.00
N PRO A 203 9.46 17.23 10.19
CA PRO A 203 10.31 18.39 10.34
C PRO A 203 10.03 19.14 11.65
N ALA A 204 11.01 19.95 12.07
CA ALA A 204 10.89 20.77 13.28
C ALA A 204 9.60 21.60 13.31
N GLY A 205 8.91 21.55 14.45
CA GLY A 205 7.63 22.22 14.68
C GLY A 205 6.39 21.36 14.40
N VAL A 206 6.52 20.25 13.65
CA VAL A 206 5.43 19.32 13.37
C VAL A 206 5.54 18.08 14.27
N GLY A 207 4.63 17.94 15.22
CA GLY A 207 4.59 16.82 16.18
C GLY A 207 3.42 15.88 15.95
N VAL A 208 3.59 14.60 16.29
CA VAL A 208 2.51 13.61 16.28
C VAL A 208 1.71 13.69 17.59
N VAL A 209 0.40 13.80 17.49
CA VAL A 209 -0.54 13.92 18.62
C VAL A 209 -1.24 12.60 18.92
N HIS A 210 -1.60 11.86 17.87
CA HIS A 210 -2.30 10.58 17.96
C HIS A 210 -2.03 9.74 16.71
N VAL A 211 -2.02 8.42 16.88
CA VAL A 211 -1.88 7.45 15.80
C VAL A 211 -2.94 6.37 15.94
N ASP A 212 -3.71 6.13 14.88
CA ASP A 212 -4.47 4.90 14.71
C ASP A 212 -3.67 3.98 13.77
N LEU A 213 -3.09 2.90 14.30
CA LEU A 213 -2.40 1.84 13.56
C LEU A 213 -3.35 0.68 13.32
N LEU A 214 -3.69 0.42 12.06
CA LEU A 214 -4.45 -0.76 11.67
C LEU A 214 -3.53 -1.73 10.94
N HIS A 215 -3.65 -3.03 11.19
CA HIS A 215 -2.86 -4.02 10.47
C HIS A 215 -3.65 -5.27 10.14
N ARG A 216 -3.31 -5.89 9.01
CA ARG A 216 -3.66 -7.28 8.70
C ARG A 216 -2.84 -8.20 9.59
N HIS A 217 -3.38 -9.37 9.90
CA HIS A 217 -2.59 -10.42 10.53
C HIS A 217 -1.35 -10.81 9.68
N GLY A 218 -0.36 -11.41 10.32
CA GLY A 218 0.82 -11.94 9.64
C GLY A 218 0.53 -13.18 8.80
N GLU A 219 1.60 -13.76 8.26
CA GLU A 219 1.61 -14.96 7.45
C GLU A 219 0.94 -16.13 8.18
N ARG A 220 0.08 -16.83 7.44
CA ARG A 220 -0.68 -17.97 7.93
C ARG A 220 -0.61 -19.10 6.92
N THR A 221 -0.97 -20.30 7.37
CA THR A 221 -1.31 -21.38 6.45
C THR A 221 -2.59 -21.05 5.65
N PRO A 222 -2.85 -21.75 4.54
CA PRO A 222 -4.12 -21.70 3.79
C PRO A 222 -5.35 -21.86 4.70
N LEU A 223 -6.51 -21.32 4.33
CA LEU A 223 -7.74 -21.39 5.12
C LEU A 223 -8.47 -22.74 4.99
N ALA A 224 -8.53 -23.32 3.80
CA ALA A 224 -9.30 -24.55 3.59
C ALA A 224 -8.92 -25.38 2.35
N HIS A 225 -7.96 -24.92 1.54
CA HIS A 225 -7.62 -25.58 0.27
C HIS A 225 -6.33 -26.40 0.43
N TYR A 226 -6.42 -27.70 0.13
CA TYR A 226 -5.26 -28.53 -0.13
C TYR A 226 -5.34 -28.95 -1.60
N ILE A 227 -4.25 -28.72 -2.34
CA ILE A 227 -4.11 -29.10 -3.75
C ILE A 227 -3.11 -30.25 -3.81
N PRO A 228 -3.58 -31.50 -3.97
CA PRO A 228 -2.70 -32.67 -4.04
C PRO A 228 -1.65 -32.51 -5.14
N GLY A 229 -0.38 -32.68 -4.78
CA GLY A 229 0.74 -32.58 -5.72
C GLY A 229 1.21 -31.15 -6.02
N ALA A 230 0.48 -30.12 -5.59
CA ALA A 230 0.92 -28.72 -5.69
C ALA A 230 1.29 -28.11 -4.33
N MET A 231 0.72 -28.62 -3.22
CA MET A 231 0.96 -28.11 -1.87
C MET A 231 1.63 -29.17 -0.99
N PRO A 232 2.44 -28.77 0.01
CA PRO A 232 2.91 -29.70 1.01
C PRO A 232 1.75 -30.24 1.85
N ARG A 233 1.85 -31.51 2.26
CA ARG A 233 0.87 -32.17 3.14
C ARG A 233 0.85 -31.62 4.56
N HIS A 234 2.00 -31.15 5.04
CA HIS A 234 2.17 -30.62 6.39
C HIS A 234 2.87 -29.26 6.34
N TRP A 235 2.27 -28.28 7.01
CA TRP A 235 2.85 -26.97 7.19
C TRP A 235 3.57 -26.90 8.54
N ASN A 236 4.86 -27.19 8.55
CA ASN A 236 5.65 -27.27 9.79
C ASN A 236 6.26 -25.92 10.19
N PHE A 237 5.42 -24.89 10.32
CA PHE A 237 5.82 -23.51 10.61
C PHE A 237 5.24 -22.97 11.92
N CYS A 238 4.73 -23.81 12.83
CA CYS A 238 4.03 -23.37 14.04
C CYS A 238 4.65 -23.89 15.35
N ALA A 239 5.94 -24.24 15.35
CA ALA A 239 6.60 -24.82 16.52
C ALA A 239 6.54 -23.91 17.75
N ARG A 240 6.81 -22.61 17.57
CA ARG A 240 6.74 -21.63 18.68
C ARG A 240 5.30 -21.34 19.06
N GLY A 241 4.43 -21.12 18.08
CA GLY A 241 3.00 -20.89 18.32
C GLY A 241 2.33 -22.00 19.12
N ASN A 242 2.55 -23.26 18.73
CA ASN A 242 1.98 -24.42 19.39
C ASN A 242 2.51 -24.60 20.81
N ARG A 243 3.79 -24.25 21.05
CA ARG A 243 4.37 -24.25 22.40
C ARG A 243 3.72 -23.18 23.29
N LEU A 244 3.63 -21.93 22.80
CA LEU A 244 2.99 -20.82 23.52
C LEU A 244 1.53 -21.14 23.88
N HIS A 245 0.78 -21.72 22.94
CA HIS A 245 -0.59 -22.14 23.19
C HIS A 245 -0.69 -23.21 24.29
N ARG A 246 0.21 -24.20 24.28
CA ARG A 246 0.28 -25.25 25.31
C ARG A 246 0.58 -24.67 26.69
N ASP A 247 1.52 -23.74 26.76
CA ASP A 247 1.89 -23.08 28.01
C ASP A 247 0.77 -22.17 28.54
N PHE A 248 0.01 -21.53 27.64
CA PHE A 248 -1.20 -20.78 28.00
C PHE A 248 -2.29 -21.69 28.59
N LEU A 249 -2.59 -22.83 27.94
CA LEU A 249 -3.57 -23.78 28.46
C LEU A 249 -3.15 -24.36 29.83
N ARG A 250 -1.86 -24.65 30.00
CA ARG A 250 -1.27 -25.05 31.30
C ARG A 250 -1.50 -23.99 32.36
N ALA A 251 -1.24 -22.72 32.04
CA ALA A 251 -1.41 -21.61 32.97
C ALA A 251 -2.88 -21.39 33.40
N LEU A 252 -3.84 -21.77 32.58
CA LEU A 252 -5.27 -21.68 32.88
C LEU A 252 -5.85 -22.91 33.59
N ASP A 253 -5.03 -23.93 33.89
CA ASP A 253 -5.47 -25.22 34.43
C ASP A 253 -6.60 -25.87 33.60
N LEU A 254 -6.67 -25.55 32.30
CA LEU A 254 -7.64 -26.12 31.36
C LEU A 254 -7.16 -27.47 30.81
N HIS A 255 -6.46 -28.24 31.65
CA HIS A 255 -5.99 -29.57 31.33
C HIS A 255 -7.17 -30.53 31.12
N THR A 256 -7.31 -31.05 29.91
CA THR A 256 -8.28 -32.13 29.63
C THR A 256 -7.78 -33.43 30.25
N GLY A 257 -8.18 -33.71 31.49
CA GLY A 257 -8.40 -35.05 32.02
C GLY A 257 -7.18 -35.90 32.41
N SER A 258 -7.12 -36.24 33.70
CA SER A 258 -6.32 -37.32 34.27
C SER A 258 -6.91 -38.69 33.92
N SER A 259 -6.47 -39.31 32.83
CA SER A 259 -6.58 -40.77 32.69
C SER A 259 -5.44 -41.26 31.81
N GLY A 260 -4.52 -42.02 32.41
CA GLY A 260 -3.43 -42.67 31.69
C GLY A 260 -3.97 -43.59 30.61
N ASN A 261 -3.85 -43.16 29.36
CA ASN A 261 -3.45 -43.91 28.17
C ASN A 261 -3.70 -42.98 26.96
N ASP A 262 -2.61 -42.63 26.29
CA ASP A 262 -2.45 -41.77 25.11
C ASP A 262 -2.82 -40.28 25.25
N GLU A 263 -1.76 -39.46 25.15
CA GLU A 263 -1.72 -38.00 25.11
C GLU A 263 -2.50 -37.43 23.92
N GLN A 264 -3.82 -37.29 24.02
CA GLN A 264 -4.60 -36.58 23.00
C GLN A 264 -5.03 -35.20 23.51
N TRP A 265 -4.13 -34.23 23.35
CA TRP A 265 -4.42 -32.80 23.43
C TRP A 265 -5.58 -32.48 22.48
N ARG A 266 -6.71 -32.00 23.00
CA ARG A 266 -7.84 -31.51 22.20
C ARG A 266 -7.93 -29.99 22.33
N PRO A 267 -7.37 -29.22 21.38
CA PRO A 267 -7.30 -27.77 21.52
C PRO A 267 -8.64 -27.17 21.09
N THR A 268 -9.34 -26.52 22.02
CA THR A 268 -10.63 -25.85 21.76
C THR A 268 -10.48 -24.59 20.90
N ILE A 269 -9.24 -24.10 20.67
CA ILE A 269 -8.92 -23.06 19.67
C ILE A 269 -8.90 -23.63 18.23
N PHE A 270 -8.84 -24.95 18.11
CA PHE A 270 -8.80 -25.70 16.87
C PHE A 270 -10.15 -26.34 16.51
N GLU A 271 -11.17 -26.21 17.38
CA GLU A 271 -12.52 -26.57 16.99
C GLU A 271 -13.11 -25.53 16.03
N LYS A 272 -13.76 -26.02 14.98
CA LYS A 272 -14.59 -25.22 14.08
C LYS A 272 -15.57 -24.40 14.92
N ASP A 273 -15.55 -23.07 14.76
CA ASP A 273 -16.65 -22.21 15.21
C ASP A 273 -17.97 -22.82 14.66
N ARG A 274 -18.73 -23.50 15.53
CA ARG A 274 -19.97 -24.19 15.15
C ARG A 274 -21.14 -23.22 14.94
N GLY A 275 -20.89 -21.91 15.00
CA GLY A 275 -21.91 -20.86 14.86
C GLY A 275 -21.57 -19.85 13.77
N GLY A 276 -22.20 -19.98 12.60
CA GLY A 276 -22.15 -18.94 11.56
C GLY A 276 -22.81 -19.42 10.27
N GLY A 277 -24.02 -18.94 10.01
CA GLY A 277 -24.95 -19.46 9.00
C GLY A 277 -24.53 -19.30 7.53
N ARG A 278 -25.44 -19.78 6.68
CA ARG A 278 -25.38 -19.93 5.21
C ARG A 278 -25.24 -18.58 4.45
N GLY A 279 -24.14 -17.85 4.66
CA GLY A 279 -23.70 -16.73 3.83
C GLY A 279 -22.61 -17.15 2.83
N PRO A 280 -21.97 -16.23 2.07
CA PRO A 280 -20.82 -16.56 1.22
C PRO A 280 -19.60 -16.87 2.12
N SER A 281 -19.61 -18.08 2.68
CA SER A 281 -18.77 -18.55 3.78
C SER A 281 -17.34 -18.93 3.40
N PHE A 282 -16.84 -18.53 2.23
CA PHE A 282 -15.48 -18.90 1.79
C PHE A 282 -14.37 -18.06 2.46
N LEU A 283 -14.68 -16.86 2.96
CA LEU A 283 -13.68 -15.95 3.54
C LEU A 283 -13.51 -16.09 5.07
N PHE A 284 -14.42 -16.77 5.77
CA PHE A 284 -14.48 -16.74 7.24
C PHE A 284 -14.83 -18.07 7.92
N ALA A 285 -14.92 -19.19 7.19
CA ALA A 285 -15.25 -20.49 7.79
C ALA A 285 -14.10 -21.49 7.66
N GLY A 286 -13.43 -21.79 8.77
CA GLY A 286 -12.46 -22.87 8.85
C GLY A 286 -11.63 -22.80 10.13
N GLY A 287 -12.08 -23.49 11.18
CA GLY A 287 -11.16 -23.99 12.19
C GLY A 287 -10.32 -25.12 11.58
N PRO A 288 -9.15 -25.45 12.14
CA PRO A 288 -8.24 -26.41 11.54
C PRO A 288 -8.82 -27.82 11.53
N ALA A 289 -9.20 -28.27 10.35
CA ALA A 289 -9.20 -29.68 10.02
C ALA A 289 -7.76 -30.14 9.80
N VAL A 290 -7.52 -31.46 9.90
CA VAL A 290 -6.27 -32.07 9.42
C VAL A 290 -6.07 -31.63 7.96
N GLN A 291 -4.87 -31.14 7.63
CA GLN A 291 -4.56 -30.61 6.29
C GLN A 291 -4.78 -31.65 5.18
N ASP A 292 -4.68 -32.94 5.54
CA ASP A 292 -5.18 -34.08 4.79
C ASP A 292 -6.07 -34.96 5.69
N PRO A 293 -7.40 -34.98 5.50
CA PRO A 293 -8.31 -35.83 6.27
C PRO A 293 -8.01 -37.33 6.21
N GLY A 294 -7.23 -37.78 5.21
CA GLY A 294 -6.85 -39.17 5.01
C GLY A 294 -5.49 -39.56 5.61
N ASP A 295 -4.71 -38.60 6.12
CA ASP A 295 -3.37 -38.84 6.66
C ASP A 295 -3.39 -38.83 8.20
N VAL A 296 -3.36 -40.02 8.81
CA VAL A 296 -3.30 -40.22 10.26
C VAL A 296 -1.85 -40.30 10.80
N THR A 297 -0.84 -40.07 9.94
CA THR A 297 0.56 -40.23 10.31
C THR A 297 1.33 -38.90 10.44
N ARG A 298 1.78 -38.66 11.69
CA ARG A 298 2.78 -37.69 12.17
C ARG A 298 2.56 -36.21 11.84
N SER A 299 1.55 -35.63 12.49
CA SER A 299 1.68 -34.27 13.00
C SER A 299 2.87 -34.18 13.97
N SER A 300 3.62 -33.08 13.89
CA SER A 300 4.69 -32.74 14.83
C SER A 300 4.27 -31.55 15.69
N GLU A 301 5.06 -31.21 16.71
CA GLU A 301 4.85 -29.96 17.46
C GLU A 301 4.93 -28.70 16.57
N ALA A 302 5.56 -28.81 15.38
CA ALA A 302 5.67 -27.72 14.41
C ALA A 302 4.50 -27.63 13.43
N THR A 303 3.63 -28.64 13.36
CA THR A 303 2.56 -28.67 12.36
C THR A 303 1.46 -27.66 12.68
N CYS A 304 1.16 -26.81 11.70
CA CYS A 304 0.11 -25.82 11.75
C CYS A 304 -1.24 -26.44 11.35
N GLY A 305 -2.32 -25.96 11.96
CA GLY A 305 -3.68 -26.15 11.45
C GLY A 305 -4.03 -25.14 10.35
N PHE A 306 -5.07 -25.40 9.54
CA PHE A 306 -5.54 -24.43 8.55
C PHE A 306 -5.88 -23.06 9.17
N GLY A 307 -5.55 -21.99 8.44
CA GLY A 307 -5.76 -20.60 8.84
C GLY A 307 -4.98 -20.15 10.07
N GLN A 308 -4.06 -20.97 10.61
CA GLN A 308 -3.27 -20.64 11.78
C GLN A 308 -2.15 -19.67 11.41
N LEU A 309 -1.92 -18.68 12.27
CA LEU A 309 -0.75 -17.80 12.19
C LEU A 309 0.52 -18.64 12.36
N THR A 310 1.49 -18.48 11.47
CA THR A 310 2.75 -19.23 11.53
C THR A 310 3.83 -18.45 12.28
N ASP A 311 4.94 -19.11 12.58
CA ASP A 311 6.11 -18.49 13.20
C ASP A 311 6.77 -17.46 12.28
N VAL A 312 6.57 -17.55 10.96
CA VAL A 312 6.90 -16.48 10.00
C VAL A 312 5.99 -15.28 10.26
N GLY A 313 4.67 -15.51 10.35
CA GLY A 313 3.69 -14.47 10.67
C GLY A 313 3.98 -13.74 11.97
N ARG A 314 4.34 -14.50 13.01
CA ARG A 314 4.74 -13.94 14.30
C ARG A 314 5.97 -13.04 14.18
N GLN A 315 6.97 -13.44 13.40
CA GLN A 315 8.18 -12.64 13.17
C GLN A 315 7.86 -11.35 12.43
N SER A 316 7.08 -11.41 11.34
CA SER A 316 6.67 -10.22 10.59
C SER A 316 5.91 -9.23 11.46
N MET A 317 5.00 -9.70 12.32
CA MET A 317 4.26 -8.83 13.24
C MET A 317 5.14 -8.25 14.36
N THR A 318 6.11 -9.02 14.88
CA THR A 318 7.11 -8.48 15.81
C THR A 318 8.00 -7.45 15.15
N ALA A 319 8.37 -7.63 13.87
CA ALA A 319 9.12 -6.64 13.10
C ALA A 319 8.30 -5.35 12.88
N LEU A 320 7.00 -5.46 12.60
CA LEU A 320 6.09 -4.30 12.56
C LEU A 320 6.09 -3.56 13.90
N GLY A 321 5.97 -4.29 15.01
CA GLY A 321 6.07 -3.71 16.36
C GLY A 321 7.37 -2.96 16.61
N ALA A 322 8.50 -3.58 16.26
CA ALA A 322 9.83 -2.99 16.40
C ALA A 322 10.00 -1.73 15.53
N HIS A 323 9.45 -1.74 14.31
CA HIS A 323 9.42 -0.55 13.45
C HIS A 323 8.62 0.59 14.11
N MET A 324 7.45 0.30 14.70
CA MET A 324 6.68 1.30 15.43
C MET A 324 7.40 1.84 16.66
N ARG A 325 8.21 1.01 17.35
CA ARG A 325 9.07 1.45 18.45
C ARG A 325 10.15 2.41 17.94
N ALA A 326 10.90 2.00 16.94
CA ALA A 326 11.98 2.80 16.35
C ALA A 326 11.47 4.19 15.94
N LEU A 327 10.25 4.27 15.40
CA LEU A 327 9.65 5.54 15.01
C LEU A 327 9.06 6.31 16.21
N TYR A 328 8.06 5.76 16.90
CA TYR A 328 7.24 6.52 17.85
C TYR A 328 7.79 6.57 19.26
N VAL A 329 8.69 5.66 19.63
CA VAL A 329 9.40 5.68 20.93
C VAL A 329 10.76 6.33 20.74
N ASP A 330 11.60 5.77 19.87
CA ASP A 330 13.02 6.09 19.84
C ASP A 330 13.30 7.39 19.05
N ALA A 331 12.73 7.55 17.86
CA ALA A 331 12.98 8.72 17.01
C ALA A 331 12.13 9.95 17.39
N LEU A 332 10.84 9.75 17.65
CA LEU A 332 9.90 10.86 17.86
C LEU A 332 9.54 11.12 19.32
N GLY A 333 9.81 10.17 20.24
CA GLY A 333 9.48 10.32 21.67
C GLY A 333 7.99 10.52 21.97
N VAL A 334 7.11 10.06 21.06
CA VAL A 334 5.65 10.20 21.18
C VAL A 334 5.12 9.27 22.27
N LEU A 335 5.63 8.05 22.31
CA LEU A 335 5.25 7.00 23.25
C LEU A 335 6.34 6.83 24.33
N PRO A 336 5.95 6.44 25.55
CA PRO A 336 6.92 6.18 26.61
C PRO A 336 7.81 4.98 26.27
N ALA A 337 9.05 4.96 26.75
CA ALA A 337 9.96 3.83 26.50
C ALA A 337 9.52 2.50 27.16
N ALA A 338 8.77 2.60 28.27
CA ALA A 338 8.25 1.50 29.07
C ALA A 338 6.81 1.78 29.51
N VAL A 339 6.04 0.71 29.73
CA VAL A 339 4.63 0.78 30.19
C VAL A 339 4.52 0.12 31.56
N GLN A 340 3.82 0.76 32.50
CA GLN A 340 3.57 0.21 33.83
C GLN A 340 2.22 -0.55 33.89
N PRO A 341 2.11 -1.58 34.74
CA PRO A 341 0.84 -2.29 34.95
C PRO A 341 -0.29 -1.33 35.36
N GLY A 342 -1.43 -1.41 34.68
CA GLY A 342 -2.60 -0.59 34.99
C GLY A 342 -2.51 0.89 34.59
N SER A 343 -1.41 1.34 33.98
CA SER A 343 -1.19 2.73 33.55
C SER A 343 -1.12 2.91 32.02
N SER A 344 -1.56 1.92 31.23
CA SER A 344 -1.36 1.92 29.77
C SER A 344 -2.27 2.90 29.02
N ASP A 345 -2.62 4.06 29.61
CA ASP A 345 -3.49 5.07 29.01
C ASP A 345 -2.96 5.59 27.68
N ALA A 346 -1.65 5.44 27.41
CA ALA A 346 -1.01 5.79 26.15
C ALA A 346 -1.36 4.85 24.97
N VAL A 347 -1.78 3.60 25.23
CA VAL A 347 -2.00 2.59 24.18
C VAL A 347 -3.36 1.91 24.33
N ARG A 348 -4.20 2.02 23.30
CA ARG A 348 -5.46 1.29 23.18
C ARG A 348 -5.31 0.13 22.21
N LEU A 349 -5.78 -1.05 22.59
CA LEU A 349 -5.68 -2.26 21.77
C LEU A 349 -7.06 -2.80 21.41
N ARG A 350 -7.27 -3.12 20.14
CA ARG A 350 -8.48 -3.78 19.65
C ARG A 350 -8.14 -4.83 18.59
N SER A 351 -8.80 -5.98 18.65
CA SER A 351 -8.67 -7.04 17.65
C SER A 351 -10.05 -7.59 17.28
N THR A 352 -10.17 -8.12 16.08
CA THR A 352 -11.23 -9.09 15.78
C THR A 352 -11.06 -10.35 16.63
N ALA A 353 -12.12 -11.15 16.75
CA ALA A 353 -12.10 -12.39 17.53
C ALA A 353 -11.30 -13.54 16.87
N GLN A 354 -10.77 -13.36 15.66
CA GLN A 354 -9.98 -14.40 15.01
C GLN A 354 -8.62 -14.55 15.70
N THR A 355 -8.30 -15.78 16.13
CA THR A 355 -7.05 -16.12 16.82
C THR A 355 -5.81 -15.52 16.16
N ARG A 356 -5.67 -15.68 14.83
CA ARG A 356 -4.53 -15.15 14.07
C ARG A 356 -4.39 -13.62 14.15
N ALA A 357 -5.50 -12.89 14.28
CA ALA A 357 -5.49 -11.44 14.47
C ALA A 357 -5.09 -11.09 15.91
N VAL A 358 -5.62 -11.79 16.91
CA VAL A 358 -5.24 -11.58 18.31
C VAL A 358 -3.76 -11.88 18.52
N GLU A 359 -3.25 -13.00 18.03
CA GLU A 359 -1.82 -13.33 18.11
C GLU A 359 -0.96 -12.30 17.38
N SER A 360 -1.37 -11.86 16.20
CA SER A 360 -0.65 -10.81 15.46
C SER A 360 -0.55 -9.53 16.28
N LEU A 361 -1.63 -9.11 16.96
CA LEU A 361 -1.63 -7.95 17.85
C LEU A 361 -0.63 -8.09 19.01
N LEU A 362 -0.60 -9.28 19.62
CA LEU A 362 0.33 -9.57 20.72
C LEU A 362 1.79 -9.54 20.25
N HIS A 363 2.07 -10.03 19.05
CA HIS A 363 3.41 -9.97 18.45
C HIS A 363 3.83 -8.55 18.08
N THR A 364 2.92 -7.74 17.52
CA THR A 364 3.13 -6.29 17.30
C THR A 364 3.45 -5.59 18.63
N LEU A 365 2.68 -5.90 19.68
CA LEU A 365 2.90 -5.32 20.99
C LEU A 365 4.24 -5.73 21.61
N GLY A 366 4.63 -7.00 21.47
CA GLY A 366 5.92 -7.51 21.92
C GLY A 366 7.11 -6.90 21.18
N GLY A 367 6.95 -6.54 19.90
CA GLY A 367 7.96 -5.76 19.17
C GLY A 367 8.02 -4.29 19.63
N LEU A 368 6.87 -3.70 19.96
CA LEU A 368 6.77 -2.32 20.41
C LEU A 368 7.35 -2.12 21.83
N TYR A 369 7.07 -3.07 22.72
CA TYR A 369 7.53 -3.08 24.11
C TYR A 369 8.14 -4.44 24.49
N PRO A 370 9.36 -4.74 24.05
CA PRO A 370 10.02 -6.04 24.33
C PRO A 370 10.30 -6.26 25.82
N ASP A 371 10.55 -5.17 26.56
CA ASP A 371 10.90 -5.21 27.99
C ASP A 371 9.68 -5.06 28.91
N ALA A 372 8.47 -5.19 28.37
CA ALA A 372 7.23 -5.11 29.14
C ALA A 372 7.13 -6.30 30.11
N ALA A 373 7.70 -6.15 31.32
CA ALA A 373 7.71 -7.14 32.38
C ALA A 373 7.08 -6.59 33.66
N GLY A 374 6.33 -7.43 34.38
CA GLY A 374 5.73 -7.08 35.67
C GLY A 374 4.67 -8.10 36.11
N ASP A 375 4.39 -8.15 37.41
CA ASP A 375 3.32 -8.97 37.96
C ASP A 375 1.95 -8.34 37.66
N GLY A 376 1.26 -8.84 36.63
CA GLY A 376 -0.11 -8.46 36.28
C GLY A 376 -0.33 -8.07 34.81
N PRO A 377 -1.59 -7.92 34.35
CA PRO A 377 -1.89 -7.60 32.96
C PRO A 377 -1.51 -6.15 32.64
N LEU A 378 -0.51 -5.97 31.77
CA LEU A 378 -0.03 -4.66 31.31
C LEU A 378 -1.01 -3.96 30.37
N PHE A 379 -1.71 -4.72 29.52
CA PHE A 379 -2.62 -4.19 28.51
C PHE A 379 -3.95 -4.93 28.48
N ARG A 380 -5.01 -4.26 28.03
CA ARG A 380 -6.33 -4.87 27.77
C ARG A 380 -6.64 -4.84 26.28
N VAL A 381 -6.91 -6.01 25.70
CA VAL A 381 -7.33 -6.14 24.30
C VAL A 381 -8.85 -6.10 24.22
N GLY A 382 -9.39 -5.12 23.50
CA GLY A 382 -10.82 -5.07 23.18
C GLY A 382 -11.17 -6.00 22.01
N VAL A 383 -12.13 -6.90 22.21
CA VAL A 383 -12.70 -7.76 21.16
C VAL A 383 -14.21 -7.59 21.16
N ARG A 384 -14.83 -7.45 19.98
CA ARG A 384 -16.29 -7.35 19.86
C ARG A 384 -16.89 -8.68 19.38
N PRO A 385 -18.12 -9.00 19.82
CA PRO A 385 -18.82 -10.18 19.32
C PRO A 385 -19.24 -10.02 17.85
N PRO A 386 -19.46 -11.14 17.13
CA PRO A 386 -20.05 -11.13 15.79
C PRO A 386 -21.35 -10.30 15.75
N GLY A 387 -21.53 -9.50 14.68
CA GLY A 387 -22.68 -8.60 14.50
C GLY A 387 -22.56 -7.23 15.22
N ARG A 388 -21.53 -7.04 16.06
CA ARG A 388 -21.11 -5.71 16.57
C ARG A 388 -19.67 -5.35 16.19
N GLU A 389 -18.99 -6.28 15.51
CA GLU A 389 -17.65 -6.04 15.01
C GLU A 389 -17.70 -4.98 13.90
N SER A 390 -16.82 -4.00 13.99
CA SER A 390 -16.67 -2.93 13.00
C SER A 390 -15.31 -2.95 12.31
N LEU A 391 -14.39 -3.82 12.73
CA LEU A 391 -13.10 -4.02 12.06
C LEU A 391 -13.23 -4.83 10.77
N VAL A 392 -14.35 -5.50 10.53
CA VAL A 392 -14.63 -6.18 9.26
C VAL A 392 -16.02 -5.81 8.77
N PRO A 393 -16.28 -5.90 7.46
CA PRO A 393 -17.62 -5.72 6.90
C PRO A 393 -18.62 -6.65 7.58
N ASP A 394 -19.78 -6.11 7.94
CA ASP A 394 -20.86 -6.88 8.54
C ASP A 394 -21.60 -7.69 7.47
N PHE A 395 -21.22 -8.96 7.28
CA PHE A 395 -21.90 -9.86 6.34
C PHE A 395 -23.32 -10.28 6.81
N GLY A 396 -23.76 -9.87 8.00
CA GLY A 396 -25.18 -9.93 8.40
C GLY A 396 -26.01 -8.78 7.81
N CYS A 397 -25.37 -7.74 7.29
CA CYS A 397 -26.01 -6.58 6.67
C CYS A 397 -26.52 -6.93 5.26
N ALA A 398 -27.82 -7.23 5.12
CA ALA A 398 -28.41 -7.64 3.85
C ALA A 398 -28.24 -6.60 2.72
N ALA A 399 -28.31 -5.30 3.05
CA ALA A 399 -28.06 -4.23 2.10
C ALA A 399 -26.62 -4.24 1.56
N MET A 400 -25.63 -4.46 2.43
CA MET A 400 -24.22 -4.56 2.07
C MET A 400 -23.97 -5.79 1.21
N VAL A 401 -24.43 -6.98 1.65
CA VAL A 401 -24.22 -8.24 0.91
C VAL A 401 -24.81 -8.18 -0.49
N ARG A 402 -26.00 -7.60 -0.65
CA ARG A 402 -26.63 -7.42 -1.96
C ARG A 402 -25.76 -6.56 -2.88
N GLU A 403 -25.32 -5.41 -2.40
CA GLU A 403 -24.53 -4.48 -3.21
C GLU A 403 -23.13 -5.03 -3.51
N TYR A 404 -22.49 -5.65 -2.51
CA TYR A 404 -21.24 -6.37 -2.64
C TYR A 404 -21.32 -7.47 -3.70
N THR A 405 -22.35 -8.30 -3.66
CA THR A 405 -22.54 -9.39 -4.63
C THR A 405 -22.75 -8.85 -6.04
N ARG A 406 -23.60 -7.82 -6.18
CA ARG A 406 -23.89 -7.17 -7.47
C ARG A 406 -22.62 -6.54 -8.08
N LEU A 407 -21.86 -5.80 -7.29
CA LEU A 407 -20.66 -5.10 -7.76
C LEU A 407 -19.50 -6.05 -8.02
N ASN A 408 -19.33 -7.12 -7.23
CA ASN A 408 -18.31 -8.13 -7.53
C ASN A 408 -18.64 -8.92 -8.80
N ALA A 409 -19.93 -9.17 -9.10
CA ALA A 409 -20.32 -9.75 -10.39
C ALA A 409 -19.95 -8.80 -11.54
N LEU A 410 -20.28 -7.52 -11.41
CA LEU A 410 -19.93 -6.50 -12.40
C LEU A 410 -18.41 -6.34 -12.58
N ALA A 411 -17.63 -6.40 -11.50
CA ALA A 411 -16.17 -6.36 -11.57
C ALA A 411 -15.63 -7.58 -12.35
N ARG A 412 -16.15 -8.78 -12.07
CA ARG A 412 -15.75 -9.99 -12.82
C ARG A 412 -16.11 -9.90 -14.30
N ASP A 413 -17.32 -9.48 -14.63
CA ASP A 413 -17.76 -9.37 -16.03
C ASP A 413 -16.84 -8.42 -16.83
N ARG A 414 -16.44 -7.30 -16.21
CA ARG A 414 -15.51 -6.32 -16.81
C ARG A 414 -14.09 -6.84 -16.97
N HIS A 415 -13.64 -7.74 -16.10
CA HIS A 415 -12.31 -8.35 -16.14
C HIS A 415 -12.33 -9.77 -16.72
N SER A 416 -13.40 -10.15 -17.44
CA SER A 416 -13.59 -11.49 -17.99
C SER A 416 -12.44 -11.92 -18.90
N ALA A 417 -11.95 -11.06 -19.79
CA ALA A 417 -10.83 -11.37 -20.67
C ALA A 417 -9.50 -11.64 -19.91
N GLU A 418 -9.19 -10.82 -18.90
CA GLU A 418 -8.01 -11.02 -18.04
C GLU A 418 -8.15 -12.30 -17.21
N HIS A 419 -9.36 -12.56 -16.70
CA HIS A 419 -9.70 -13.77 -15.97
C HIS A 419 -9.55 -15.02 -16.85
N GLU A 420 -10.08 -14.99 -18.07
CA GLU A 420 -9.95 -16.09 -19.05
C GLU A 420 -8.48 -16.33 -19.43
N ALA A 421 -7.70 -15.27 -19.63
CA ALA A 421 -6.27 -15.38 -19.90
C ALA A 421 -5.53 -16.07 -18.74
N LEU A 422 -5.74 -15.60 -17.50
CA LEU A 422 -5.17 -16.23 -16.32
C LEU A 422 -5.60 -17.70 -16.19
N CYS A 423 -6.87 -18.00 -16.48
CA CYS A 423 -7.36 -19.37 -16.44
C CYS A 423 -6.64 -20.28 -17.44
N ARG A 424 -6.40 -19.81 -18.68
CA ARG A 424 -5.64 -20.59 -19.67
C ARG A 424 -4.23 -20.88 -19.18
N ASP A 425 -3.54 -19.87 -18.65
CA ASP A 425 -2.17 -19.99 -18.15
C ASP A 425 -2.10 -20.99 -16.97
N VAL A 426 -3.03 -20.88 -16.01
CA VAL A 426 -3.09 -21.77 -14.85
C VAL A 426 -3.48 -23.21 -15.23
N LEU A 427 -4.40 -23.40 -16.18
CA LEU A 427 -4.80 -24.73 -16.67
C LEU A 427 -3.69 -25.44 -17.48
N ALA A 428 -2.75 -24.67 -18.05
CA ALA A 428 -1.58 -25.21 -18.71
C ALA A 428 -0.64 -25.91 -17.70
N ILE A 429 -0.65 -25.50 -16.44
CA ILE A 429 0.20 -26.04 -15.36
C ILE A 429 -0.37 -27.37 -14.86
N PRO A 430 0.31 -28.52 -15.07
CA PRO A 430 -0.24 -29.83 -14.75
C PRO A 430 -0.62 -30.02 -13.28
N ALA A 431 0.20 -29.49 -12.36
CA ALA A 431 -0.03 -29.57 -10.92
C ALA A 431 -1.30 -28.83 -10.47
N LEU A 432 -1.69 -27.78 -11.20
CA LEU A 432 -2.89 -26.99 -10.92
C LEU A 432 -4.10 -27.46 -11.73
N ARG A 433 -3.91 -28.15 -12.86
CA ARG A 433 -5.01 -28.64 -13.72
C ARG A 433 -6.02 -29.53 -12.97
N SER A 434 -5.53 -30.43 -12.11
CA SER A 434 -6.40 -31.33 -11.33
C SER A 434 -7.35 -30.58 -10.40
N PHE A 435 -6.91 -29.45 -9.84
CA PHE A 435 -7.70 -28.53 -9.02
C PHE A 435 -8.89 -27.94 -9.78
N PHE A 436 -8.69 -27.62 -11.06
CA PHE A 436 -9.74 -27.07 -11.93
C PHE A 436 -10.63 -28.14 -12.58
N SER A 437 -10.14 -29.37 -12.72
CA SER A 437 -10.86 -30.45 -13.40
C SER A 437 -12.10 -30.97 -12.64
N GLY A 438 -12.17 -30.71 -11.32
CA GLY A 438 -13.25 -31.13 -10.43
C GLY A 438 -14.08 -29.96 -9.87
N GLN A 439 -13.56 -29.23 -8.87
CA GLN A 439 -14.31 -28.23 -8.08
C GLN A 439 -14.59 -26.90 -8.80
N LEU A 440 -13.99 -26.67 -9.98
CA LEU A 440 -14.06 -25.39 -10.71
C LEU A 440 -14.42 -25.57 -12.19
N ARG A 441 -15.09 -26.68 -12.55
CA ARG A 441 -15.47 -26.99 -13.94
C ARG A 441 -16.34 -25.92 -14.63
N ASP A 442 -16.92 -24.99 -13.87
CA ASP A 442 -17.84 -23.94 -14.35
C ASP A 442 -17.50 -22.52 -13.83
N PHE A 443 -16.22 -22.16 -13.70
CA PHE A 443 -15.79 -20.75 -13.50
C PHE A 443 -16.60 -19.97 -12.45
N ARG A 444 -16.75 -20.55 -11.24
CA ARG A 444 -17.51 -19.92 -10.16
C ARG A 444 -16.76 -18.71 -9.58
N PRO A 445 -17.49 -17.74 -9.01
CA PRO A 445 -16.90 -16.65 -8.23
C PRO A 445 -15.84 -17.17 -7.25
N HIS A 446 -14.69 -16.48 -7.15
CA HIS A 446 -13.60 -16.73 -6.18
C HIS A 446 -12.48 -17.72 -6.58
N ALA A 447 -12.33 -18.05 -7.88
CA ALA A 447 -11.28 -18.95 -8.34
C ALA A 447 -9.86 -18.38 -8.10
N ALA A 448 -9.62 -17.10 -8.42
CA ALA A 448 -8.32 -16.47 -8.18
C ALA A 448 -8.01 -16.36 -6.69
N THR A 449 -9.04 -16.07 -5.87
CA THR A 449 -8.91 -16.03 -4.41
C THR A 449 -8.50 -17.41 -3.84
N SER A 450 -9.05 -18.50 -4.37
CA SER A 450 -8.72 -19.86 -3.94
C SER A 450 -7.29 -20.25 -4.31
N LEU A 451 -6.84 -19.89 -5.52
CA LEU A 451 -5.44 -20.05 -5.94
C LEU A 451 -4.49 -19.24 -5.07
N MET A 452 -4.83 -17.97 -4.80
CA MET A 452 -4.05 -17.10 -3.94
C MET A 452 -3.92 -17.70 -2.54
N ASP A 453 -5.00 -18.21 -1.94
CA ASP A 453 -4.96 -18.81 -0.61
C ASP A 453 -4.11 -20.11 -0.55
N ALA A 454 -3.88 -20.77 -1.68
CA ALA A 454 -2.98 -21.91 -1.79
C ALA A 454 -1.51 -21.49 -2.01
N LEU A 455 -1.25 -20.63 -3.00
CA LEU A 455 0.09 -20.31 -3.50
C LEU A 455 0.77 -19.18 -2.72
N ALA A 456 0.02 -18.16 -2.27
CA ALA A 456 0.58 -17.04 -1.53
C ALA A 456 1.21 -17.47 -0.19
N PRO A 457 0.58 -18.36 0.62
CA PRO A 457 1.25 -18.93 1.76
C PRO A 457 2.53 -19.67 1.39
N MET A 458 2.58 -20.41 0.27
CA MET A 458 3.78 -21.16 -0.09
C MET A 458 4.94 -20.19 -0.34
N ARG A 459 4.69 -19.16 -1.15
CA ARG A 459 5.68 -18.13 -1.44
C ARG A 459 6.15 -17.41 -0.18
N ALA A 460 5.22 -17.03 0.70
CA ALA A 460 5.52 -16.31 1.94
C ALA A 460 6.33 -17.13 2.96
N HIS A 461 6.34 -18.46 2.84
CA HIS A 461 7.10 -19.37 3.71
C HIS A 461 8.35 -19.94 3.04
N GLY A 462 8.75 -19.41 1.88
CA GLY A 462 9.91 -19.91 1.13
C GLY A 462 9.75 -21.34 0.63
N LEU A 463 8.52 -21.83 0.49
CA LEU A 463 8.24 -23.14 -0.08
C LEU A 463 8.31 -23.07 -1.61
N PRO A 464 8.80 -24.13 -2.28
CA PRO A 464 8.84 -24.17 -3.73
C PRO A 464 7.42 -24.09 -4.30
N LEU A 465 7.19 -23.15 -5.22
CA LEU A 465 5.96 -23.09 -5.99
C LEU A 465 5.93 -24.23 -7.03
N PRO A 466 4.75 -24.66 -7.51
CA PRO A 466 4.66 -25.66 -8.57
C PRO A 466 5.39 -25.21 -9.84
N ASP A 467 6.02 -26.15 -10.56
CA ASP A 467 6.69 -25.86 -11.83
C ASP A 467 5.75 -25.12 -12.79
N GLY A 468 6.21 -23.99 -13.33
CA GLY A 468 5.42 -23.10 -14.17
C GLY A 468 4.66 -22.00 -13.42
N VAL A 469 4.77 -21.92 -12.10
CA VAL A 469 4.30 -20.78 -11.29
C VAL A 469 5.51 -19.92 -10.88
N ASP A 470 5.62 -18.75 -11.50
CA ASP A 470 6.59 -17.71 -11.12
C ASP A 470 5.93 -16.56 -10.35
N ASP A 471 6.74 -15.60 -9.90
CA ASP A 471 6.27 -14.44 -9.14
C ASP A 471 5.37 -13.52 -9.97
N ALA A 472 5.58 -13.44 -11.29
CA ALA A 472 4.74 -12.65 -12.19
C ALA A 472 3.32 -13.23 -12.30
N LEU A 473 3.20 -14.55 -12.44
CA LEU A 473 1.91 -15.24 -12.44
C LEU A 473 1.24 -15.13 -11.07
N LEU A 474 2.00 -15.29 -9.97
CA LEU A 474 1.46 -15.11 -8.62
C LEU A 474 0.94 -13.69 -8.40
N ALA A 475 1.66 -12.67 -8.85
CA ALA A 475 1.21 -11.27 -8.78
C ALA A 475 -0.09 -11.05 -9.57
N ARG A 476 -0.23 -11.66 -10.76
CA ARG A 476 -1.49 -11.65 -11.54
C ARG A 476 -2.63 -12.32 -10.78
N ILE A 477 -2.40 -13.48 -10.17
CA ILE A 477 -3.39 -14.18 -9.33
C ILE A 477 -3.84 -13.30 -8.17
N VAL A 478 -2.90 -12.68 -7.45
CA VAL A 478 -3.18 -11.78 -6.32
C VAL A 478 -4.00 -10.57 -6.74
N ARG A 479 -3.65 -9.91 -7.86
CA ARG A 479 -4.41 -8.78 -8.40
C ARG A 479 -5.84 -9.19 -8.75
N LEU A 480 -6.00 -10.31 -9.45
CA LEU A 480 -7.33 -10.76 -9.84
C LEU A 480 -8.18 -11.20 -8.64
N ALA A 481 -7.57 -11.82 -7.62
CA ALA A 481 -8.25 -12.12 -6.35
C ALA A 481 -8.77 -10.83 -5.68
N ALA A 482 -7.97 -9.76 -5.69
CA ALA A 482 -8.39 -8.46 -5.18
C ALA A 482 -9.55 -7.89 -5.99
N THR A 483 -9.53 -8.04 -7.32
CA THR A 483 -10.65 -7.65 -8.20
C THR A 483 -11.93 -8.44 -7.91
N GLU A 484 -11.82 -9.75 -7.68
CA GLU A 484 -12.97 -10.63 -7.40
C GLU A 484 -13.72 -10.28 -6.10
N VAL A 485 -13.01 -9.75 -5.11
CA VAL A 485 -13.47 -9.71 -3.72
C VAL A 485 -13.42 -8.31 -3.11
N LEU A 486 -12.36 -7.54 -3.34
CA LEU A 486 -12.07 -6.31 -2.61
C LEU A 486 -12.34 -5.04 -3.43
N TYR A 487 -12.30 -5.13 -4.76
CA TYR A 487 -12.40 -3.96 -5.63
C TYR A 487 -13.77 -3.27 -5.61
N SER A 488 -14.86 -4.00 -5.35
CA SER A 488 -16.22 -3.45 -5.37
C SER A 488 -16.43 -2.25 -4.44
N GLY A 489 -15.70 -2.18 -3.33
CA GLY A 489 -15.72 -1.01 -2.43
C GLY A 489 -15.29 0.28 -3.11
N ARG A 490 -14.32 0.21 -4.05
CA ARG A 490 -13.89 1.38 -4.85
C ARG A 490 -14.93 1.80 -5.88
N MET A 491 -15.73 0.86 -6.37
CA MET A 491 -16.75 1.11 -7.39
C MET A 491 -17.97 1.86 -6.85
N SER A 492 -18.18 1.89 -5.53
CA SER A 492 -19.38 2.49 -4.93
C SER A 492 -19.09 3.09 -3.56
N ALA A 493 -19.28 4.40 -3.45
CA ALA A 493 -19.19 5.10 -2.17
C ALA A 493 -20.19 4.57 -1.14
N ALA A 494 -21.37 4.13 -1.59
CA ALA A 494 -22.37 3.50 -0.74
C ALA A 494 -21.88 2.16 -0.19
N LEU A 495 -21.21 1.33 -1.00
CA LEU A 495 -20.64 0.07 -0.52
C LEU A 495 -19.47 0.32 0.45
N ALA A 496 -18.56 1.25 0.12
CA ALA A 496 -17.48 1.64 1.03
C ALA A 496 -18.02 2.13 2.39
N ARG A 497 -19.10 2.92 2.39
CA ARG A 497 -19.81 3.36 3.61
C ARG A 497 -20.36 2.17 4.40
N LEU A 498 -21.02 1.22 3.73
CA LEU A 498 -21.57 0.02 4.40
C LEU A 498 -20.48 -0.89 4.97
N GLN A 499 -19.30 -0.93 4.35
CA GLN A 499 -18.18 -1.78 4.78
C GLN A 499 -17.32 -1.16 5.89
N ALA A 500 -17.02 0.15 5.79
CA ALA A 500 -16.05 0.82 6.68
C ALA A 500 -16.67 1.89 7.59
N GLY A 501 -17.94 2.24 7.41
CA GLY A 501 -18.50 3.47 7.98
C GLY A 501 -18.47 3.54 9.50
N GLN A 502 -18.76 2.44 10.19
CA GLN A 502 -18.66 2.39 11.66
C GLN A 502 -17.22 2.53 12.17
N LEU A 503 -16.24 1.98 11.45
CA LEU A 503 -14.82 2.11 11.79
C LEU A 503 -14.32 3.54 11.56
N LEU A 504 -14.71 4.17 10.44
CA LEU A 504 -14.39 5.56 10.15
C LEU A 504 -15.03 6.53 11.16
N HIS A 505 -16.23 6.21 11.66
CA HIS A 505 -16.84 6.95 12.76
C HIS A 505 -16.03 6.83 14.06
N GLU A 506 -15.50 5.64 14.37
CA GLU A 506 -14.63 5.43 15.53
C GLU A 506 -13.30 6.18 15.42
N ILE A 507 -12.62 6.09 14.26
CA ILE A 507 -11.35 6.78 13.98
C ILE A 507 -11.52 8.31 14.07
N SER A 508 -12.53 8.85 13.39
CA SER A 508 -12.81 10.31 13.44
C SER A 508 -13.21 10.77 14.85
N GLY A 509 -13.91 9.93 15.60
CA GLY A 509 -14.20 10.14 17.02
C GLY A 509 -12.92 10.21 17.84
N ASN A 510 -12.01 9.24 17.71
CA ASN A 510 -10.71 9.24 18.39
C ASN A 510 -9.93 10.51 18.10
N MET A 511 -9.84 10.92 16.83
CA MET A 511 -9.19 12.16 16.43
C MET A 511 -9.82 13.42 17.04
N ALA A 512 -11.15 13.49 17.09
CA ALA A 512 -11.84 14.62 17.70
C ALA A 512 -11.53 14.74 19.21
N HIS A 513 -11.54 13.61 19.92
CA HIS A 513 -11.09 13.54 21.31
C HIS A 513 -9.59 13.86 21.41
N ALA A 514 -8.81 13.47 20.39
CA ALA A 514 -7.38 13.75 20.28
C ALA A 514 -7.07 15.26 20.10
N VAL A 515 -7.91 15.98 19.39
CA VAL A 515 -7.77 17.45 19.32
C VAL A 515 -8.24 18.08 20.64
N ALA A 516 -9.38 17.65 21.18
CA ALA A 516 -9.95 18.25 22.38
C ALA A 516 -9.00 18.18 23.58
N ALA A 517 -8.42 17.00 23.87
CA ALA A 517 -7.52 16.87 25.03
C ALA A 517 -6.12 17.48 24.80
N ASP A 518 -5.64 17.61 23.56
CA ASP A 518 -4.36 18.29 23.26
C ASP A 518 -4.48 19.80 23.46
N ARG A 519 -5.66 20.36 23.20
CA ARG A 519 -5.98 21.76 23.52
C ARG A 519 -6.27 21.95 25.00
N ALA A 520 -6.84 20.94 25.67
CA ALA A 520 -7.16 20.98 27.09
C ALA A 520 -5.96 20.71 28.01
N SER A 521 -4.79 20.29 27.49
CA SER A 521 -3.61 19.97 28.29
C SER A 521 -3.02 21.17 29.04
N ASN A 522 -3.54 22.39 28.84
CA ASN A 522 -3.37 23.52 29.76
C ASN A 522 -4.20 23.41 31.07
N LYS A 523 -4.99 22.33 31.28
CA LYS A 523 -5.93 22.14 32.40
C LYS A 523 -6.09 20.69 32.89
N GLY A 524 -5.03 19.86 32.86
CA GLY A 524 -4.94 18.64 33.68
C GLY A 524 -6.11 17.63 33.60
N GLY A 525 -6.62 17.34 32.39
CA GLY A 525 -7.60 16.26 32.18
C GLY A 525 -6.95 14.85 32.16
N PRO A 526 -7.74 13.76 32.30
CA PRO A 526 -7.22 12.40 32.27
C PRO A 526 -6.50 12.08 30.94
N GLY A 527 -5.39 11.35 31.05
CA GLY A 527 -4.58 10.91 29.90
C GLY A 527 -5.39 10.07 28.92
N ARG A 528 -5.06 10.17 27.64
CA ARG A 528 -5.74 9.43 26.57
C ARG A 528 -4.72 8.72 25.67
N PRO A 529 -5.14 7.70 24.90
CA PRO A 529 -4.22 6.96 24.05
C PRO A 529 -3.59 7.85 22.99
N GLN A 530 -2.27 7.84 22.94
CA GLN A 530 -1.48 8.40 21.86
C GLN A 530 -1.38 7.41 20.70
N LEU A 531 -1.50 6.12 20.97
CA LEU A 531 -1.57 5.05 19.98
C LEU A 531 -2.82 4.18 20.17
N SER A 532 -3.57 3.95 19.11
CA SER A 532 -4.59 2.89 19.02
C SER A 532 -4.12 1.84 18.02
N ILE A 533 -4.07 0.57 18.42
CA ILE A 533 -3.74 -0.54 17.51
C ILE A 533 -4.99 -1.38 17.23
N TYR A 534 -5.28 -1.58 15.95
CA TYR A 534 -6.42 -2.34 15.44
C TYR A 534 -5.91 -3.53 14.61
N SER A 535 -6.08 -4.75 15.15
CA SER A 535 -5.71 -5.98 14.45
C SER A 535 -6.89 -6.61 13.73
N GLY A 536 -6.79 -6.68 12.41
CA GLY A 536 -7.85 -7.15 11.53
C GLY A 536 -7.32 -7.97 10.36
N HIS A 537 -7.91 -7.72 9.20
CA HIS A 537 -7.77 -8.54 8.00
C HIS A 537 -7.53 -7.65 6.77
N ASP A 538 -7.29 -8.28 5.63
CA ASP A 538 -7.37 -7.64 4.31
C ASP A 538 -8.71 -6.91 4.10
N THR A 539 -9.80 -7.53 4.53
CA THR A 539 -11.15 -6.95 4.56
C THR A 539 -11.34 -5.80 5.55
N THR A 540 -10.37 -5.54 6.44
CA THR A 540 -10.32 -4.31 7.26
C THR A 540 -9.70 -3.16 6.48
N LEU A 541 -8.55 -3.41 5.83
CA LEU A 541 -7.76 -2.37 5.15
C LEU A 541 -8.37 -1.96 3.81
N ALA A 542 -8.84 -2.92 3.00
CA ALA A 542 -9.31 -2.63 1.65
C ALA A 542 -10.52 -1.66 1.61
N PRO A 543 -11.55 -1.78 2.47
CA PRO A 543 -12.64 -0.80 2.52
C PRO A 543 -12.19 0.60 2.97
N LEU A 544 -11.20 0.70 3.87
CA LEU A 544 -10.64 1.99 4.27
C LEU A 544 -9.87 2.65 3.12
N LEU A 545 -9.04 1.88 2.41
CA LEU A 545 -8.37 2.35 1.20
C LEU A 545 -9.38 2.78 0.14
N ALA A 546 -10.50 2.06 0.00
CA ALA A 546 -11.57 2.46 -0.91
C ALA A 546 -12.18 3.82 -0.53
N ALA A 547 -12.40 4.08 0.77
CA ALA A 547 -12.90 5.37 1.24
C ALA A 547 -11.87 6.51 1.10
N PHE A 548 -10.60 6.26 1.43
CA PHE A 548 -9.54 7.27 1.38
C PHE A 548 -9.14 7.64 -0.04
N CYS A 549 -9.13 6.68 -0.96
CA CYS A 549 -8.79 6.93 -2.37
C CYS A 549 -10.02 7.27 -3.24
N HIS A 550 -11.22 7.40 -2.66
CA HIS A 550 -12.41 7.74 -3.44
C HIS A 550 -12.37 9.20 -3.89
N ASP A 551 -12.37 9.40 -5.21
CA ASP A 551 -12.48 10.71 -5.84
C ASP A 551 -13.91 10.88 -6.41
N PRO A 552 -14.68 11.90 -6.00
CA PRO A 552 -16.01 12.17 -6.56
C PRO A 552 -15.96 12.74 -7.98
N ALA A 553 -14.89 13.46 -8.31
CA ALA A 553 -14.68 14.09 -9.61
C ALA A 553 -14.14 13.09 -10.64
N GLN A 554 -13.43 12.07 -10.17
CA GLN A 554 -12.98 10.94 -10.97
C GLN A 554 -13.73 9.68 -10.52
N PRO A 555 -14.90 9.37 -11.09
CA PRO A 555 -15.58 8.13 -10.76
C PRO A 555 -14.60 6.98 -10.94
N ALA A 556 -14.53 6.09 -9.95
CA ALA A 556 -13.55 5.00 -9.94
C ALA A 556 -13.57 4.30 -11.31
N PRO A 557 -12.40 4.07 -11.91
CA PRO A 557 -12.33 3.50 -13.25
C PRO A 557 -13.17 2.22 -13.30
N HIS A 558 -13.80 1.98 -14.44
CA HIS A 558 -14.66 0.81 -14.59
C HIS A 558 -13.89 -0.50 -14.32
N THR A 559 -12.58 -0.47 -14.49
CA THR A 559 -11.62 -1.52 -14.17
C THR A 559 -10.79 -1.15 -12.94
N ALA A 560 -10.30 -2.15 -12.20
CA ALA A 560 -9.29 -1.90 -11.17
C ALA A 560 -8.06 -1.26 -11.81
N PRO A 561 -7.51 -0.15 -11.25
CA PRO A 561 -6.32 0.46 -11.80
C PRO A 561 -5.17 -0.56 -11.77
N ILE A 562 -4.30 -0.49 -12.78
CA ILE A 562 -3.04 -1.23 -12.79
C ILE A 562 -2.32 -0.89 -11.48
N GLY A 563 -2.05 -1.90 -10.66
CA GLY A 563 -1.46 -1.73 -9.32
C GLY A 563 -2.44 -1.85 -8.13
N PHE A 564 -3.75 -2.03 -8.33
CA PHE A 564 -4.63 -2.46 -7.24
C PHE A 564 -4.35 -3.93 -6.90
N SER A 565 -3.84 -4.17 -5.69
CA SER A 565 -3.47 -5.50 -5.21
C SER A 565 -4.17 -5.83 -3.88
N TRP A 566 -4.12 -7.11 -3.52
CA TRP A 566 -4.57 -7.57 -2.22
C TRP A 566 -3.63 -7.04 -1.13
N PRO A 567 -4.14 -6.51 0.01
CA PRO A 567 -3.27 -6.09 1.10
C PRO A 567 -2.41 -7.27 1.60
N ALA A 568 -1.09 -7.17 1.46
CA ALA A 568 -0.15 -8.25 1.75
C ALA A 568 -0.16 -8.71 3.22
N TYR A 569 0.43 -9.87 3.55
CA TYR A 569 0.56 -10.29 4.94
C TYR A 569 1.33 -9.23 5.74
N ALA A 570 0.92 -9.01 7.00
CA ALA A 570 1.45 -7.96 7.87
C ALA A 570 1.32 -6.51 7.32
N SER A 571 0.53 -6.31 6.25
CA SER A 571 0.25 -4.97 5.73
C SER A 571 -0.40 -4.11 6.81
N SER A 572 -0.02 -2.83 6.83
CA SER A 572 -0.42 -1.89 7.86
C SER A 572 -0.82 -0.54 7.29
N MET A 573 -1.67 0.15 8.04
CA MET A 573 -2.15 1.48 7.75
C MET A 573 -1.98 2.34 9.00
N ARG A 574 -1.23 3.44 8.88
CA ARG A 574 -1.02 4.40 9.96
C ARG A 574 -1.78 5.67 9.64
N ILE A 575 -2.68 6.07 10.53
CA ILE A 575 -3.40 7.34 10.41
C ILE A 575 -2.90 8.24 11.53
N GLU A 576 -2.07 9.21 11.17
CA GLU A 576 -1.41 10.11 12.11
C GLU A 576 -2.17 11.43 12.19
N LEU A 577 -2.54 11.86 13.40
CA LEU A 577 -2.93 13.23 13.70
C LEU A 577 -1.68 14.01 14.08
N LEU A 578 -1.37 15.04 13.31
CA LEU A 578 -0.20 15.90 13.49
C LEU A 578 -0.64 17.29 13.99
N ARG A 579 0.28 17.99 14.66
CA ARG A 579 0.13 19.40 15.05
C ARG A 579 1.36 20.17 14.59
N ASP A 580 1.15 21.22 13.80
CA ASP A 580 2.22 22.19 13.50
C ASP A 580 2.13 23.35 14.50
N THR A 581 3.18 23.50 15.30
CA THR A 581 3.34 24.58 16.29
C THR A 581 3.91 25.87 15.71
N ALA A 582 4.54 25.78 14.53
CA ALA A 582 5.11 26.90 13.79
C ALA A 582 4.15 27.45 12.72
N ALA A 583 3.03 26.79 12.44
CA ALA A 583 2.04 27.26 11.49
C ALA A 583 1.56 28.68 11.88
N PRO A 584 1.90 29.72 11.08
CA PRO A 584 1.54 31.08 11.41
C PRO A 584 0.01 31.22 11.44
N ALA A 585 -0.49 32.18 12.21
CA ALA A 585 -1.79 32.73 11.86
C ALA A 585 -1.69 33.27 10.44
N PRO A 586 -2.66 33.01 9.52
CA PRO A 586 -2.54 33.48 8.16
C PRO A 586 -2.30 34.98 8.25
N ALA A 587 -1.18 35.42 7.67
CA ALA A 587 -0.84 36.82 7.60
C ALA A 587 -2.00 37.50 6.85
N ILE A 588 -2.67 38.44 7.52
CA ILE A 588 -3.49 39.41 6.80
C ILE A 588 -2.50 40.17 5.92
N GLN A 589 -2.49 39.88 4.62
CA GLN A 589 -1.79 40.76 3.69
C GLN A 589 -2.48 42.13 3.72
N PRO A 590 -1.73 43.24 3.83
CA PRO A 590 -2.29 44.58 3.68
C PRO A 590 -2.99 44.68 2.32
N GLY A 591 -4.20 45.24 2.32
CA GLY A 591 -5.16 45.22 1.19
C GLY A 591 -4.80 46.05 -0.04
N TRP A 592 -3.59 45.90 -0.58
CA TRP A 592 -3.19 46.52 -1.85
C TRP A 592 -2.68 45.52 -2.90
N ALA A 593 -2.55 44.23 -2.56
CA ALA A 593 -2.21 43.15 -3.51
C ALA A 593 -3.47 42.37 -3.96
N GLN A 594 -4.55 43.09 -4.28
CA GLN A 594 -5.71 42.55 -4.99
C GLN A 594 -5.60 43.00 -6.44
N ASP A 595 -4.86 42.25 -7.24
CA ASP A 595 -5.16 42.07 -8.67
C ASP A 595 -4.38 40.84 -9.11
N GLN A 596 -5.10 39.84 -9.63
CA GLN A 596 -4.61 38.54 -10.13
C GLN A 596 -4.45 37.39 -9.12
N ALA A 597 -5.57 36.92 -8.59
CA ALA A 597 -5.82 35.49 -8.31
C ALA A 597 -7.29 35.29 -7.93
N GLU A 598 -8.19 35.35 -8.92
CA GLU A 598 -9.55 34.84 -8.72
C GLU A 598 -9.57 33.32 -8.93
N THR A 599 -10.32 32.65 -8.05
CA THR A 599 -10.74 31.23 -8.07
C THR A 599 -9.96 30.20 -7.25
N ALA A 600 -9.63 30.51 -5.99
CA ALA A 600 -9.78 29.52 -4.89
C ALA A 600 -10.10 30.25 -3.57
N PRO A 601 -11.20 29.94 -2.87
CA PRO A 601 -11.50 30.56 -1.59
C PRO A 601 -10.54 30.07 -0.50
N ASP A 602 -10.00 31.02 0.28
CA ASP A 602 -9.27 30.73 1.51
C ASP A 602 -10.13 29.83 2.45
N PRO A 603 -9.67 28.62 2.82
CA PRO A 603 -10.37 27.73 3.74
C PRO A 603 -10.70 28.37 5.09
N ALA A 604 -9.95 29.40 5.51
CA ALA A 604 -10.21 30.18 6.72
C ALA A 604 -11.43 31.12 6.59
N GLN A 605 -11.86 31.45 5.37
CA GLN A 605 -13.05 32.27 5.10
C GLN A 605 -14.32 31.43 4.83
N ILE A 606 -14.20 30.09 4.77
CA ILE A 606 -15.38 29.22 4.66
C ILE A 606 -16.17 29.32 5.98
N PRO A 607 -17.43 29.82 5.94
CA PRO A 607 -18.26 29.94 7.14
C PRO A 607 -18.37 28.59 7.86
N PRO A 608 -18.43 28.54 9.21
CA PRO A 608 -18.56 27.29 9.97
C PRO A 608 -19.71 26.39 9.50
N ALA A 609 -20.76 26.97 8.92
CA ALA A 609 -21.90 26.29 8.32
C ALA A 609 -21.60 25.49 7.03
N ARG A 610 -20.41 25.64 6.43
CA ARG A 610 -19.98 24.94 5.19
C ARG A 610 -18.92 23.86 5.42
N ARG A 611 -18.46 23.63 6.66
CA ARG A 611 -17.47 22.57 6.96
C ARG A 611 -18.16 21.20 7.03
N ILE A 612 -17.78 20.30 6.14
CA ILE A 612 -18.30 18.93 6.10
C ILE A 612 -17.54 18.09 7.13
N ARG A 613 -18.23 17.53 8.13
CA ARG A 613 -17.63 16.68 9.17
C ARG A 613 -18.39 15.37 9.33
N PRO A 614 -17.69 14.28 9.73
CA PRO A 614 -18.33 13.03 10.13
C PRO A 614 -19.36 13.23 11.23
N ALA A 615 -20.42 12.42 11.21
CA ALA A 615 -21.39 12.38 12.31
C ALA A 615 -20.69 12.08 13.64
N GLY A 616 -20.99 12.86 14.68
CA GLY A 616 -20.36 12.76 16.01
C GLY A 616 -19.13 13.64 16.23
N VAL A 617 -18.57 14.25 15.18
CA VAL A 617 -17.49 15.25 15.32
C VAL A 617 -18.11 16.64 15.53
N PRO A 618 -17.86 17.33 16.66
CA PRO A 618 -18.47 18.64 16.91
C PRO A 618 -18.03 19.69 15.90
N ALA A 619 -18.94 20.54 15.41
CA ALA A 619 -18.60 21.67 14.55
C ALA A 619 -17.67 22.69 15.25
N SER A 620 -17.74 22.77 16.59
CA SER A 620 -16.87 23.59 17.42
C SER A 620 -15.45 23.05 17.60
N LEU A 621 -15.13 21.86 17.07
CA LEU A 621 -13.77 21.31 17.19
C LEU A 621 -12.76 22.25 16.51
N GLY A 622 -11.82 22.76 17.30
CA GLY A 622 -10.74 23.63 16.84
C GLY A 622 -9.71 22.87 16.01
N ALA A 623 -10.00 22.65 14.72
CA ALA A 623 -9.18 21.86 13.81
C ALA A 623 -7.94 22.60 13.26
N ARG A 624 -7.85 23.92 13.46
CA ARG A 624 -6.74 24.73 12.94
C ARG A 624 -5.41 24.37 13.62
N GLY A 625 -4.37 24.22 12.80
CA GLY A 625 -3.03 23.78 13.23
C GLY A 625 -2.89 22.26 13.34
N TYR A 626 -3.96 21.51 13.08
CA TYR A 626 -3.93 20.05 13.04
C TYR A 626 -4.03 19.53 11.61
N TYR A 627 -3.29 18.47 11.37
CA TYR A 627 -3.17 17.82 10.07
C TYR A 627 -3.32 16.32 10.23
N VAL A 628 -3.65 15.63 9.14
CA VAL A 628 -3.75 14.18 9.10
C VAL A 628 -2.91 13.65 7.96
N ARG A 629 -2.11 12.62 8.25
CA ARG A 629 -1.38 11.84 7.25
C ARG A 629 -1.83 10.38 7.32
N VAL A 630 -2.04 9.78 6.16
CA VAL A 630 -2.37 8.35 6.03
C VAL A 630 -1.19 7.66 5.35
N TRP A 631 -0.71 6.59 5.95
CA TRP A 631 0.29 5.68 5.39
C TRP A 631 -0.37 4.34 5.08
N HIS A 632 0.08 3.69 4.02
CA HIS A 632 -0.20 2.27 3.73
C HIS A 632 1.11 1.59 3.38
N ASP A 633 1.54 0.64 4.21
CA ASP A 633 2.86 0.00 4.13
C ASP A 633 3.99 1.03 4.01
N ASP A 634 3.91 2.07 4.85
CA ASP A 634 4.82 3.23 4.90
C ASP A 634 5.00 4.00 3.60
N ARG A 635 4.03 3.88 2.70
CA ARG A 635 3.84 4.79 1.56
C ARG A 635 2.72 5.78 1.88
N ALA A 636 2.99 7.07 1.70
CA ALA A 636 2.00 8.09 1.98
C ALA A 636 0.82 8.01 1.00
N VAL A 637 -0.40 8.02 1.52
CA VAL A 637 -1.63 8.02 0.72
C VAL A 637 -2.11 9.46 0.57
N VAL A 638 -2.10 9.96 -0.67
CA VAL A 638 -2.65 11.27 -1.00
C VAL A 638 -4.16 11.16 -1.17
N LEU A 639 -4.92 11.74 -0.24
CA LEU A 639 -6.37 11.77 -0.29
C LEU A 639 -6.85 12.80 -1.32
N PRO A 640 -7.85 12.49 -2.17
CA PRO A 640 -8.32 13.41 -3.20
C PRO A 640 -8.72 14.79 -2.67
N ALA A 641 -9.47 14.87 -1.55
CA ALA A 641 -9.87 16.15 -0.96
C ALA A 641 -8.71 17.00 -0.42
N CYS A 642 -7.49 16.47 -0.37
CA CYS A 642 -6.32 17.17 0.15
C CYS A 642 -5.46 17.78 -0.96
N ARG A 643 -5.79 17.53 -2.24
CA ARG A 643 -5.08 18.10 -3.41
C ARG A 643 -5.37 19.58 -3.61
N ASP A 644 -6.55 20.04 -3.18
CA ASP A 644 -6.96 21.42 -3.36
C ASP A 644 -6.05 22.41 -2.58
N PRO A 645 -5.79 23.62 -3.13
CA PRO A 645 -5.06 24.66 -2.43
C PRO A 645 -5.67 24.95 -1.04
N GLY A 646 -4.82 24.96 0.00
CA GLY A 646 -5.23 25.20 1.38
C GLY A 646 -5.86 23.99 2.08
N ALA A 647 -6.05 22.85 1.40
CA ALA A 647 -6.53 21.61 2.01
C ALA A 647 -5.41 20.73 2.59
N HIS A 648 -4.14 21.12 2.44
CA HIS A 648 -2.96 20.39 2.91
C HIS A 648 -1.92 21.30 3.57
N HIS A 649 -0.88 20.68 4.15
CA HIS A 649 0.24 21.37 4.79
C HIS A 649 1.17 21.98 3.74
N THR A 650 1.44 23.29 3.86
CA THR A 650 2.20 24.04 2.83
C THR A 650 3.61 23.52 2.59
N ARG A 651 4.29 23.02 3.63
CA ARG A 651 5.66 22.48 3.50
C ARG A 651 5.73 20.98 3.19
N LEU A 652 4.69 20.23 3.54
CA LEU A 652 4.70 18.74 3.47
C LEU A 652 3.80 18.22 2.34
N GLY A 653 3.18 19.14 1.60
CA GLY A 653 2.39 18.85 0.42
C GLY A 653 1.09 18.07 0.69
N PRO A 654 0.44 17.62 -0.40
CA PRO A 654 -0.88 16.98 -0.37
C PRO A 654 -0.96 15.65 0.43
N ALA A 655 0.17 15.03 0.72
CA ALA A 655 0.25 13.84 1.57
C ALA A 655 -0.10 14.13 3.05
N VAL A 656 -0.04 15.39 3.46
CA VAL A 656 -0.37 15.85 4.81
C VAL A 656 -1.57 16.77 4.75
N CYS A 657 -2.75 16.20 4.93
CA CYS A 657 -4.03 16.90 4.81
C CYS A 657 -4.28 17.81 6.01
N THR A 658 -4.96 18.94 5.82
CA THR A 658 -5.60 19.64 6.95
C THR A 658 -6.63 18.72 7.61
N LEU A 659 -6.84 18.85 8.92
CA LEU A 659 -7.83 18.02 9.61
C LEU A 659 -9.25 18.22 9.06
N ASP A 660 -9.62 19.45 8.69
CA ASP A 660 -10.93 19.71 8.07
C ASP A 660 -11.02 19.09 6.65
N GLY A 661 -9.94 19.11 5.86
CA GLY A 661 -9.88 18.42 4.56
C GLY A 661 -10.03 16.89 4.70
N PHE A 662 -9.35 16.30 5.68
CA PHE A 662 -9.48 14.88 5.99
C PHE A 662 -10.92 14.53 6.38
N PHE A 663 -11.54 15.33 7.27
CA PHE A 663 -12.95 15.14 7.63
C PHE A 663 -13.90 15.28 6.44
N ALA A 664 -13.65 16.21 5.52
CA ALA A 664 -14.43 16.34 4.30
C ALA A 664 -14.32 15.10 3.40
N GLN A 665 -13.12 14.50 3.28
CA GLN A 665 -12.93 13.23 2.56
C GLN A 665 -13.80 12.12 3.17
N ILE A 666 -13.74 11.95 4.50
CA ILE A 666 -14.31 10.76 5.14
C ILE A 666 -15.78 10.91 5.57
N ALA A 667 -16.31 12.13 5.64
CA ALA A 667 -17.65 12.41 6.17
C ALA A 667 -18.77 11.64 5.47
N ARG A 668 -18.68 11.46 4.14
CA ARG A 668 -19.67 10.70 3.37
C ARG A 668 -19.67 9.21 3.70
N PHE A 669 -18.58 8.68 4.24
CA PHE A 669 -18.43 7.26 4.56
C PHE A 669 -18.66 6.97 6.03
N ALA A 670 -18.28 7.87 6.93
CA ALA A 670 -18.43 7.68 8.36
C ALA A 670 -19.92 7.55 8.75
N ALA A 671 -20.26 6.46 9.43
CA ALA A 671 -21.62 6.12 9.83
C ALA A 671 -21.65 5.77 11.31
N THR A 672 -22.51 6.42 12.08
CA THR A 672 -22.76 6.05 13.47
C THR A 672 -23.30 4.61 13.55
N PRO A 673 -23.18 3.92 14.70
CA PRO A 673 -23.79 2.60 14.88
C PRO A 673 -25.30 2.60 14.63
N GLY A 674 -25.98 3.72 14.90
CA GLY A 674 -27.41 3.87 14.62
C GLY A 674 -27.72 3.98 13.14
N GLU A 675 -26.94 4.76 12.39
CA GLU A 675 -27.07 4.89 10.93
C GLU A 675 -26.78 3.57 10.23
N SER A 676 -25.65 2.93 10.56
CA SER A 676 -25.26 1.65 9.96
C SER A 676 -26.33 0.58 10.17
N ARG A 677 -26.92 0.46 11.37
CA ARG A 677 -28.05 -0.45 11.61
C ARG A 677 -29.27 -0.13 10.74
N ARG A 678 -29.63 1.14 10.57
CA ARG A 678 -30.76 1.55 9.71
C ARG A 678 -30.49 1.26 8.23
N GLU A 679 -29.28 1.54 7.76
CA GLU A 679 -28.85 1.28 6.39
C GLU A 679 -28.84 -0.23 6.09
N CYS A 680 -28.44 -1.06 7.05
CA CYS A 680 -28.47 -2.52 6.93
C CYS A 680 -29.87 -3.13 6.88
N CYS A 681 -30.84 -2.52 7.57
CA CYS A 681 -32.23 -2.99 7.60
C CYS A 681 -33.12 -2.41 6.48
N ARG A 682 -32.56 -1.60 5.56
CA ARG A 682 -33.36 -0.93 4.52
C ARG A 682 -33.87 -1.96 3.48
N PRO A 683 -35.18 -2.08 3.24
CA PRO A 683 -35.70 -2.95 2.19
C PRO A 683 -35.17 -2.50 0.82
N PRO A 684 -35.05 -3.41 -0.17
CA PRO A 684 -34.66 -3.02 -1.52
C PRO A 684 -35.62 -1.94 -2.03
N ALA A 685 -35.09 -0.88 -2.63
CA ALA A 685 -35.93 0.08 -3.34
C ALA A 685 -36.68 -0.69 -4.44
N GLU A 686 -38.00 -0.48 -4.55
CA GLU A 686 -38.75 -1.03 -5.67
C GLU A 686 -38.09 -0.56 -6.98
N PRO A 687 -37.90 -1.45 -7.97
CA PRO A 687 -37.40 -1.03 -9.26
C PRO A 687 -38.34 0.05 -9.79
N SER A 688 -37.80 1.25 -10.05
CA SER A 688 -38.54 2.32 -10.70
C SER A 688 -39.13 1.75 -11.98
N ARG A 689 -40.47 1.67 -12.06
CA ARG A 689 -41.17 1.28 -13.28
C ARG A 689 -40.62 2.15 -14.41
N PRO A 690 -40.21 1.58 -15.55
CA PRO A 690 -39.88 2.40 -16.71
C PRO A 690 -41.09 3.27 -17.01
N ALA A 691 -40.87 4.56 -17.20
CA ALA A 691 -41.89 5.48 -17.64
C ALA A 691 -42.53 4.87 -18.90
N ARG A 692 -43.84 4.64 -18.86
CA ARG A 692 -44.58 4.31 -20.07
C ARG A 692 -44.50 5.56 -20.94
N ASP A 693 -43.71 5.49 -22.00
CA ASP A 693 -43.79 6.44 -23.10
C ASP A 693 -45.26 6.47 -23.54
N ALA A 694 -45.90 7.62 -23.34
CA ALA A 694 -47.21 7.89 -23.86
C ALA A 694 -47.07 8.04 -25.37
N VAL A 695 -47.60 7.05 -26.09
CA VAL A 695 -47.84 7.11 -27.53
C VAL A 695 -48.69 8.34 -27.84
N HIS A 696 -48.13 9.24 -28.64
CA HIS A 696 -48.85 9.99 -29.66
C HIS A 696 -48.03 10.02 -30.93
#